data_AF-A0A2N2PYT6-F1
#
_entry.id   AF-A0A2N2PYT6-F1
#
_cell.length_a   1.000
_cell.length_b   1.000
_cell.length_c   1.000
_cell.angle_alpha   90.00
_cell.angle_beta   90.00
_cell.angle_gamma   90.00
#
_symmetry.space_group_name_H-M   'P 1'
#
loop_
_entity.id
_entity.type
_entity.pdbx_description
1 polymer ?
#
loop_
_entity_poly.entity_id
_entity_poly.type
_entity_poly.pdbx_seq_one_letter_code
_entity_poly.pdbx_strand_id
1 'polypeptide(L)'
;MEPLSDVNAILCLAIEKEEEAYRIYARAATRARSDSIRQRLQELAQVEQGHKAKLQDIMAGNVHLVGGAPVAEWLVGELQDDESGSEAAGPLYPGIPFYSKQIRIALRNCGFIDPERIEAYVARDGYQALAKASPQMSPGDVIAEMKDSGLRGRGGAGFLTGLKWEFAARSRATPKYVICNADEGDPGAFMDRSILEGDPHAVVEGMTIAAYAIGAREGYIYCRAEYPLAIQRLRTAIAQAQEYGLLGQDILGSGFSLDLHIKEGAGAFVCGEETALIASIEGRRGEPRPRPPFPAVSGLWNRPSNVNNVKSYAMTPQIIWKGADWFRNIGTAKSPGTAIFALTGKINNTGLIEVPMGIPLGEIIFDVGGGVPEGKKFKAVQTGGPLGGCLPASALNTLVDFDSLTEAGATMGSGGMIVVDEDTCMVEFARYFLRFATAESCGKCVPCRIGGVRLLEVLTRISEGEGRTDDLALIQEISRNMQAASLCALGQLTPGPVMSALRFFQDEFRAHIEDKVCSAGQCKPLVRAKCINACPAGIESPAYLALVAQGRYAEGLAIHRQRNPFALVCGRVCPAFCEQKCRRGEIDEPISIRLVKRFMSDQEYANPWTPERLDSPKPERVAVVGAGPAGLTAALRLAQRGYQVTVFEKLPLPGGMMTVGIPEYRLPREPLFAEIENIQRAGVEIRCNQALGADFTLDDLLVRDGYSAVILAIGSHKSRRLGVAGEEKQGVIHGTDFLREVALNSDKVTRWQGDKVTGTDNLTLSPGRRVTLSEAIKGKRVAVVGGGDVAIDAVRTARRLGASEAHIVYRRQLEDMPAHKEEIEAAEQEGTQFHFLANPLRVLGGDRVCELVIQRQKLGEFDSSGRRRPMPVEGDEYTLDVDVVIPAIGQATDISWLPAGGNGAEPPIQVTRSGTFDIQEAFNTTRPGVFAAGDAVSGPATVIQAVAHGNLVAVAVDQWLKVGGSVADWGAQPKPSYVTKRPDIIQLYNLDDYATAHRPPTPERTVAERIGDFREVELGYDEQTAREEAKRCLRCDLEWLDLMKIPGPTRVEAE
;
A
#
# COMPACT_ATOMS: atom_id res chain seq x y z
N MET A 1 6.40 -26.75 22.00
CA MET A 1 6.60 -25.32 22.22
C MET A 1 5.23 -24.69 22.36
N GLU A 2 4.73 -24.56 23.59
CA GLU A 2 3.55 -23.73 23.88
C GLU A 2 3.96 -22.24 23.79
N PRO A 3 3.09 -21.33 23.33
CA PRO A 3 3.43 -19.92 23.25
C PRO A 3 3.35 -19.33 24.67
N LEU A 4 4.46 -18.76 25.15
CA LEU A 4 4.48 -17.86 26.29
C LEU A 4 3.65 -16.61 25.93
N SER A 5 2.35 -16.66 26.22
CA SER A 5 1.37 -15.60 25.90
C SER A 5 1.24 -14.53 26.98
N ASP A 6 2.09 -14.58 28.02
CA ASP A 6 2.06 -13.63 29.14
C ASP A 6 3.30 -12.73 29.12
N VAL A 7 3.13 -11.52 28.58
CA VAL A 7 4.17 -10.48 28.49
C VAL A 7 4.69 -10.09 29.87
N ASN A 8 3.85 -10.13 30.91
CA ASN A 8 4.28 -9.82 32.28
C ASN A 8 5.21 -10.90 32.83
N ALA A 9 4.98 -12.17 32.48
CA ALA A 9 5.88 -13.26 32.87
C ALA A 9 7.28 -13.11 32.24
N ILE A 10 7.34 -12.64 30.98
CA ILE A 10 8.60 -12.36 30.28
C ILE A 10 9.34 -11.17 30.91
N LEU A 11 8.62 -10.09 31.23
CA LEU A 11 9.21 -8.91 31.88
C LEU A 11 9.74 -9.23 33.28
N CYS A 12 9.02 -10.03 34.08
CA CYS A 12 9.50 -10.51 35.37
C CYS A 12 10.81 -11.30 35.23
N LEU A 13 10.88 -12.21 34.25
CA LEU A 13 12.09 -13.00 34.00
C LEU A 13 13.27 -12.11 33.56
N ALA A 14 13.02 -11.10 32.73
CA ALA A 14 14.03 -10.14 32.30
C ALA A 14 14.55 -9.31 33.47
N ILE A 15 13.67 -8.81 34.35
CA ILE A 15 14.05 -8.07 35.57
C ILE A 15 14.91 -8.94 36.50
N GLU A 16 14.57 -10.22 36.66
CA GLU A 16 15.36 -11.16 37.45
C GLU A 16 16.76 -11.38 36.85
N LYS A 17 16.86 -11.45 35.52
CA LYS A 17 18.14 -11.64 34.81
C LYS A 17 19.04 -10.42 34.90
N GLU A 18 18.51 -9.21 34.75
CA GLU A 18 19.25 -7.96 34.96
C GLU A 18 19.73 -7.84 36.41
N GLU A 19 18.93 -8.26 37.40
CA GLU A 19 19.35 -8.27 38.80
C GLU A 19 20.45 -9.32 39.09
N GLU A 20 20.37 -10.48 38.44
CA GLU A 20 21.42 -11.52 38.50
C GLU A 20 22.73 -10.99 37.91
N ALA A 21 22.68 -10.37 36.73
CA ALA A 21 23.82 -9.76 36.05
C ALA A 21 24.45 -8.63 36.89
N TYR A 22 23.63 -7.72 37.43
CA TYR A 22 24.08 -6.69 38.37
C TYR A 22 24.85 -7.30 39.56
N ARG A 23 24.29 -8.33 40.21
CA ARG A 23 24.94 -8.99 41.36
C ARG A 23 26.26 -9.64 40.98
N ILE A 24 26.37 -10.19 39.77
CA ILE A 24 27.62 -10.77 39.24
C ILE A 24 28.67 -9.67 39.06
N TYR A 25 28.34 -8.58 38.36
CA TYR A 25 29.28 -7.47 38.14
C TYR A 25 29.68 -6.77 39.44
N ALA A 26 28.75 -6.53 40.36
CA ALA A 26 29.03 -5.94 41.67
C ALA A 26 29.94 -6.83 42.54
N ARG A 27 29.73 -8.16 42.51
CA ARG A 27 30.63 -9.12 43.19
C ARG A 27 31.99 -9.24 42.50
N ALA A 28 32.04 -9.14 41.19
CA ALA A 28 33.29 -9.15 40.44
C ALA A 28 34.09 -7.87 40.73
N ALA A 29 33.45 -6.71 40.80
CA ALA A 29 34.08 -5.43 41.12
C ALA A 29 34.72 -5.43 42.51
N THR A 30 34.02 -5.97 43.53
CA THR A 30 34.55 -6.07 44.90
C THR A 30 35.75 -7.01 45.02
N ARG A 31 35.91 -7.96 44.08
CA ARG A 31 37.04 -8.92 44.04
C ARG A 31 38.14 -8.51 43.06
N ALA A 32 37.92 -7.49 42.23
CA ALA A 32 38.89 -7.03 41.24
C ALA A 32 40.09 -6.36 41.93
N ARG A 33 41.29 -6.86 41.63
CA ARG A 33 42.57 -6.33 42.16
C ARG A 33 43.11 -5.12 41.38
N SER A 34 42.65 -4.92 40.14
CA SER A 34 43.00 -3.77 39.30
C SER A 34 41.91 -2.71 39.40
N ASP A 35 42.30 -1.46 39.65
CA ASP A 35 41.36 -0.34 39.79
C ASP A 35 40.65 0.00 38.47
N SER A 36 41.32 -0.17 37.31
CA SER A 36 40.68 0.04 36.00
C SER A 36 39.60 -1.00 35.70
N ILE A 37 39.84 -2.25 36.09
CA ILE A 37 38.88 -3.34 35.94
C ILE A 37 37.73 -3.16 36.93
N ARG A 38 38.02 -2.72 38.17
CA ARG A 38 37.00 -2.41 39.17
C ARG A 38 36.06 -1.32 38.69
N GLN A 39 36.60 -0.22 38.15
CA GLN A 39 35.81 0.88 37.62
C GLN A 39 34.92 0.43 36.45
N ARG A 40 35.47 -0.34 35.51
CA ARG A 40 34.69 -0.85 34.37
C ARG A 40 33.57 -1.81 34.80
N LEU A 41 33.81 -2.66 35.79
CA LEU A 41 32.79 -3.56 36.35
C LEU A 41 31.72 -2.80 37.15
N GLN A 42 32.06 -1.68 37.78
CA GLN A 42 31.10 -0.79 38.44
C GLN A 42 30.21 -0.05 37.43
N GLU A 43 30.80 0.43 36.32
CA GLU A 43 30.03 1.02 35.21
C GLU A 43 29.04 0.01 34.62
N LEU A 44 29.49 -1.23 34.35
CA LEU A 44 28.61 -2.28 33.86
C LEU A 44 27.49 -2.60 34.85
N ALA A 45 27.80 -2.69 36.15
CA ALA A 45 26.77 -2.89 37.18
C ALA A 45 25.72 -1.76 37.19
N GLN A 46 26.12 -0.50 36.99
CA GLN A 46 25.18 0.62 36.89
C GLN A 46 24.29 0.54 35.64
N VAL A 47 24.83 0.08 34.51
CA VAL A 47 24.06 -0.13 33.27
C VAL A 47 22.95 -1.17 33.48
N GLU A 48 23.27 -2.33 34.07
CA GLU A 48 22.27 -3.38 34.37
C GLU A 48 21.20 -2.88 35.36
N GLN A 49 21.58 -2.04 36.34
CA GLN A 49 20.61 -1.39 37.24
C GLN A 49 19.69 -0.43 36.49
N GLY A 50 20.21 0.34 35.52
CA GLY A 50 19.42 1.22 34.66
C GLY A 50 18.45 0.46 33.75
N HIS A 51 18.89 -0.68 33.19
CA HIS A 51 18.02 -1.56 32.41
C HIS A 51 16.91 -2.17 33.26
N LYS A 52 17.24 -2.66 34.46
CA LYS A 52 16.26 -3.16 35.42
C LYS A 52 15.21 -2.10 35.76
N ALA A 53 15.63 -0.86 36.05
CA ALA A 53 14.70 0.23 36.35
C ALA A 53 13.76 0.51 35.18
N LYS A 54 14.28 0.54 33.94
CA LYS A 54 13.46 0.66 32.72
C LYS A 54 12.45 -0.48 32.58
N LEU A 55 12.85 -1.73 32.81
CA LEU A 55 11.95 -2.87 32.75
C LEU A 55 10.88 -2.83 33.84
N GLN A 56 11.22 -2.34 35.04
CA GLN A 56 10.27 -2.13 36.13
C GLN A 56 9.29 -1.00 35.83
N ASP A 57 9.75 0.10 35.22
CA ASP A 57 8.89 1.20 34.76
C ASP A 57 7.93 0.72 33.66
N ILE A 58 8.41 -0.10 32.71
CA ILE A 58 7.57 -0.76 31.70
C ILE A 58 6.52 -1.68 32.36
N MET A 59 6.91 -2.48 33.36
CA MET A 59 6.01 -3.39 34.07
C MET A 59 4.97 -2.67 34.94
N ALA A 60 5.31 -1.49 35.47
CA ALA A 60 4.39 -0.63 36.22
C ALA A 60 3.45 0.19 35.33
N GLY A 61 3.60 0.13 34.00
CA GLY A 61 2.87 0.97 33.06
C GLY A 61 3.36 2.43 33.01
N ASN A 62 4.48 2.73 33.69
CA ASN A 62 5.14 4.03 33.70
C ASN A 62 6.09 4.20 32.52
N VAL A 63 5.70 3.71 31.34
CA VAL A 63 6.55 3.70 30.14
C VAL A 63 7.00 5.11 29.73
N HIS A 64 6.27 6.14 30.16
CA HIS A 64 6.49 7.56 29.87
C HIS A 64 7.44 8.26 30.86
N LEU A 65 7.89 7.56 31.91
CA LEU A 65 8.88 8.03 32.88
C LEU A 65 10.03 7.01 32.95
N VAL A 66 11.27 7.45 32.82
CA VAL A 66 12.45 6.60 33.04
C VAL A 66 13.18 7.12 34.27
N GLY A 67 13.18 6.33 35.36
CA GLY A 67 13.79 6.75 36.62
C GLY A 67 13.12 7.97 37.26
N GLY A 68 11.81 8.17 37.01
CA GLY A 68 11.02 9.31 37.48
C GLY A 68 11.10 10.57 36.61
N ALA A 69 11.97 10.60 35.60
CA ALA A 69 12.05 11.69 34.64
C ALA A 69 11.20 11.39 33.38
N PRO A 70 10.44 12.35 32.85
CA PRO A 70 9.68 12.15 31.62
C PRO A 70 10.59 11.91 30.42
N VAL A 71 10.18 10.97 29.57
CA VAL A 71 10.89 10.68 28.33
C VAL A 71 10.70 11.87 27.38
N ALA A 72 11.77 12.63 27.12
CA ALA A 72 11.71 13.88 26.35
C ALA A 72 11.11 13.72 24.94
N GLU A 73 11.34 12.59 24.27
CA GLU A 73 10.75 12.27 22.95
C GLU A 73 9.22 12.11 22.98
N TRP A 74 8.62 11.82 24.14
CA TRP A 74 7.17 11.62 24.31
C TRP A 74 6.50 12.81 25.02
N LEU A 75 7.28 13.86 25.30
CA LEU A 75 6.78 15.06 25.95
C LEU A 75 5.87 15.84 25.01
N VAL A 76 4.64 16.12 25.47
CA VAL A 76 3.69 17.00 24.78
C VAL A 76 3.37 18.17 25.70
N GLY A 77 3.81 19.37 25.33
CA GLY A 77 3.69 20.58 26.14
C GLY A 77 4.97 20.96 26.89
N GLU A 78 4.84 21.87 27.85
CA GLU A 78 5.95 22.41 28.63
C GLU A 78 6.02 21.70 29.98
N LEU A 79 7.23 21.24 30.34
CA LEU A 79 7.50 20.70 31.67
C LEU A 79 8.34 21.73 32.44
N GLN A 80 7.79 22.23 33.54
CA GLN A 80 8.52 23.07 34.49
C GLN A 80 9.16 22.16 35.54
N ASP A 81 10.49 22.09 35.54
CA ASP A 81 11.25 21.29 36.50
C ASP A 81 11.66 22.19 37.69
N ASP A 82 10.95 22.06 38.82
CA ASP A 82 11.02 22.95 39.98
C ASP A 82 12.42 22.96 40.67
N GLU A 83 13.26 21.96 40.45
CA GLU A 83 14.58 21.83 41.11
C GLU A 83 15.79 22.21 40.22
N SER A 84 15.64 22.24 38.89
CA SER A 84 16.77 22.48 37.95
C SER A 84 16.64 23.76 37.12
N GLY A 85 15.43 24.35 37.04
CA GLY A 85 15.17 25.55 36.24
C GLY A 85 15.35 25.36 34.73
N SER A 86 15.45 24.11 34.25
CA SER A 86 15.55 23.82 32.82
C SER A 86 14.14 23.55 32.25
N GLU A 87 13.71 24.37 31.30
CA GLU A 87 12.46 24.15 30.55
C GLU A 87 12.71 23.11 29.45
N ALA A 88 12.13 21.91 29.62
CA ALA A 88 11.97 20.98 28.51
C ALA A 88 10.63 21.27 27.84
N ALA A 89 10.67 21.73 26.59
CA ALA A 89 9.48 22.05 25.81
C ALA A 89 9.29 21.04 24.66
N GLY A 90 8.23 20.24 24.76
CA GLY A 90 7.74 19.41 23.66
C GLY A 90 6.76 20.20 22.77
N PRO A 91 6.46 19.73 21.55
CA PRO A 91 5.47 20.38 20.70
C PRO A 91 4.09 20.39 21.38
N LEU A 92 3.40 21.53 21.32
CA LEU A 92 1.98 21.61 21.68
C LEU A 92 1.15 20.79 20.69
N TYR A 93 -0.01 20.29 21.11
CA TYR A 93 -0.94 19.50 20.26
C TYR A 93 -1.07 20.05 18.83
N PRO A 94 -1.33 21.35 18.57
CA PRO A 94 -1.47 21.86 17.19
C PRO A 94 -0.22 21.72 16.31
N GLY A 95 0.98 21.66 16.91
CA GLY A 95 2.25 21.49 16.20
C GLY A 95 2.57 20.05 15.82
N ILE A 96 1.79 19.07 16.32
CA ILE A 96 1.95 17.65 15.99
C ILE A 96 1.08 17.34 14.76
N PRO A 97 1.64 16.78 13.67
CA PRO A 97 0.90 16.52 12.43
C PRO A 97 -0.44 15.80 12.63
N PHE A 98 -0.46 14.78 13.51
CA PHE A 98 -1.65 14.00 13.86
C PHE A 98 -2.82 14.84 14.41
N TYR A 99 -2.54 15.91 15.15
CA TYR A 99 -3.58 16.76 15.76
C TYR A 99 -3.83 18.05 14.99
N SER A 100 -2.92 18.45 14.09
CA SER A 100 -2.92 19.74 13.38
C SER A 100 -4.21 20.05 12.61
N LYS A 101 -4.89 19.02 12.08
CA LYS A 101 -6.15 19.14 11.31
C LYS A 101 -7.40 18.76 12.09
N GLN A 102 -7.28 18.47 13.39
CA GLN A 102 -8.41 18.07 14.21
C GLN A 102 -9.14 19.28 14.80
N ILE A 103 -10.48 19.22 14.83
CA ILE A 103 -11.35 20.17 15.52
C ILE A 103 -12.14 19.37 16.56
N ARG A 104 -11.75 19.45 17.83
CA ARG A 104 -12.32 18.63 18.90
C ARG A 104 -13.53 19.30 19.55
N ILE A 105 -14.74 18.82 19.27
CA ILE A 105 -16.01 19.24 19.89
C ILE A 105 -16.48 18.19 20.88
N ALA A 106 -16.68 16.97 20.41
CA ALA A 106 -17.12 15.84 21.23
C ALA A 106 -15.98 15.27 22.07
N LEU A 107 -14.74 15.29 21.56
CA LEU A 107 -13.55 14.84 22.28
C LEU A 107 -12.85 15.97 23.07
N ARG A 108 -13.45 17.15 23.22
CA ARG A 108 -12.77 18.36 23.74
C ARG A 108 -12.11 18.21 25.12
N ASN A 109 -12.62 17.30 25.94
CA ASN A 109 -12.15 17.06 27.31
C ASN A 109 -11.40 15.74 27.47
N CYS A 110 -11.51 14.81 26.53
CA CYS A 110 -10.87 13.49 26.63
C CYS A 110 -9.34 13.66 26.69
N GLY A 111 -8.74 13.22 27.80
CA GLY A 111 -7.30 13.36 28.08
C GLY A 111 -6.90 14.68 28.76
N PHE A 112 -7.85 15.58 29.04
CA PHE A 112 -7.59 16.87 29.71
C PHE A 112 -8.28 17.01 31.08
N ILE A 113 -9.30 16.19 31.36
CA ILE A 113 -10.01 16.17 32.64
C ILE A 113 -9.86 14.84 33.33
N ASP A 114 -10.02 14.83 34.64
CA ASP A 114 -10.34 13.63 35.39
C ASP A 114 -11.83 13.29 35.18
N PRO A 115 -12.17 12.21 34.46
CA PRO A 115 -13.56 11.87 34.14
C PRO A 115 -14.37 11.37 35.34
N GLU A 116 -13.73 11.11 36.49
CA GLU A 116 -14.38 10.67 37.72
C GLU A 116 -14.69 11.82 38.67
N ARG A 117 -14.38 13.07 38.27
CA ARG A 117 -14.61 14.28 39.06
C ARG A 117 -15.45 15.30 38.30
N ILE A 118 -16.69 15.50 38.75
CA ILE A 118 -17.59 16.50 38.18
C ILE A 118 -17.02 17.91 38.15
N GLU A 119 -16.20 18.30 39.14
CA GLU A 119 -15.61 19.65 39.18
C GLU A 119 -14.66 19.89 38.00
N ALA A 120 -13.96 18.85 37.51
CA ALA A 120 -13.08 18.96 36.36
C ALA A 120 -13.87 19.24 35.06
N TYR A 121 -15.08 18.68 34.95
CA TYR A 121 -16.00 18.97 33.85
C TYR A 121 -16.55 20.41 33.94
N VAL A 122 -17.00 20.83 35.13
CA VAL A 122 -17.51 22.18 35.38
C VAL A 122 -16.45 23.25 35.13
N ALA A 123 -15.19 22.99 35.50
CA ALA A 123 -14.06 23.89 35.24
C ALA A 123 -13.80 24.15 33.75
N ARG A 124 -14.37 23.32 32.85
CA ARG A 124 -14.29 23.46 31.39
C ARG A 124 -15.66 23.68 30.76
N ASP A 125 -16.43 24.58 31.36
CA ASP A 125 -17.76 25.02 30.93
C ASP A 125 -18.87 23.95 30.99
N GLY A 126 -18.63 22.83 31.68
CA GLY A 126 -19.64 21.77 31.86
C GLY A 126 -20.89 22.26 32.59
N TYR A 127 -22.07 21.79 32.17
CA TYR A 127 -23.40 22.18 32.70
C TYR A 127 -23.82 23.63 32.48
N GLN A 128 -22.99 24.48 31.89
CA GLN A 128 -23.38 25.83 31.48
C GLN A 128 -24.48 25.80 30.42
N ALA A 129 -24.46 24.80 29.53
CA ALA A 129 -25.48 24.65 28.50
C ALA A 129 -26.81 24.19 29.10
N LEU A 130 -26.78 23.31 30.11
CA LEU A 130 -27.98 22.94 30.86
C LEU A 130 -28.59 24.15 31.58
N ALA A 131 -27.79 24.96 32.26
CA ALA A 131 -28.26 26.17 32.95
C ALA A 131 -28.82 27.24 31.99
N LYS A 132 -28.33 27.27 30.74
CA LYS A 132 -28.91 28.07 29.65
C LYS A 132 -30.20 27.45 29.11
N ALA A 133 -30.23 26.14 28.87
CA ALA A 133 -31.39 25.44 28.33
C ALA A 133 -32.59 25.47 29.27
N SER A 134 -32.37 25.33 30.58
CA SER A 134 -33.40 25.44 31.61
C SER A 134 -32.85 26.24 32.80
N PRO A 135 -33.44 27.39 33.15
CA PRO A 135 -34.76 27.89 32.75
C PRO A 135 -34.79 28.94 31.61
N GLN A 136 -33.67 29.30 30.99
CA GLN A 136 -33.61 30.50 30.12
C GLN A 136 -34.22 30.30 28.72
N MET A 137 -34.30 29.06 28.24
CA MET A 137 -34.90 28.71 26.94
C MET A 137 -36.19 27.91 27.16
N SER A 138 -37.20 28.07 26.31
CA SER A 138 -38.33 27.15 26.31
C SER A 138 -37.94 25.81 25.64
N PRO A 139 -38.66 24.71 25.90
CA PRO A 139 -38.43 23.45 25.18
C PRO A 139 -38.51 23.60 23.65
N GLY A 140 -39.37 24.52 23.16
CA GLY A 140 -39.48 24.85 21.74
C GLY A 140 -38.23 25.55 21.19
N ASP A 141 -37.63 26.46 21.95
CA ASP A 141 -36.41 27.17 21.57
C ASP A 141 -35.21 26.20 21.50
N VAL A 142 -35.11 25.27 22.43
CA VAL A 142 -34.06 24.23 22.41
C VAL A 142 -34.19 23.34 21.15
N ILE A 143 -35.41 22.96 20.78
CA ILE A 143 -35.66 22.21 19.54
C ILE A 143 -35.30 23.04 18.30
N ALA A 144 -35.67 24.33 18.29
CA ALA A 144 -35.35 25.23 17.19
C ALA A 144 -33.83 25.38 17.02
N GLU A 145 -33.10 25.64 18.10
CA GLU A 145 -31.64 25.76 18.11
C GLU A 145 -30.97 24.48 17.56
N MET A 146 -31.43 23.30 17.99
CA MET A 146 -30.90 22.03 17.51
C MET A 146 -31.25 21.76 16.04
N LYS A 147 -32.40 22.23 15.54
CA LYS A 147 -32.74 22.16 14.11
C LYS A 147 -31.87 23.11 13.30
N ASP A 148 -31.66 24.32 13.81
CA ASP A 148 -30.86 25.37 13.18
C ASP A 148 -29.36 25.06 13.20
N SER A 149 -28.90 24.21 14.12
CA SER A 149 -27.53 23.67 14.07
C SER A 149 -27.31 22.74 12.87
N GLY A 150 -28.37 22.12 12.35
CA GLY A 150 -28.28 21.10 11.30
C GLY A 150 -27.59 19.80 11.73
N LEU A 151 -27.43 19.55 13.04
CA LEU A 151 -26.81 18.32 13.55
C LEU A 151 -27.51 17.08 12.97
N ARG A 152 -26.75 16.30 12.19
CA ARG A 152 -27.13 14.98 11.70
C ARG A 152 -26.65 13.91 12.68
N GLY A 153 -27.52 12.96 13.01
CA GLY A 153 -27.24 11.89 13.97
C GLY A 153 -25.96 11.12 13.63
N ARG A 154 -25.06 11.03 14.61
CA ARG A 154 -23.69 10.48 14.45
C ARG A 154 -23.58 8.96 14.62
N GLY A 155 -24.70 8.25 14.60
CA GLY A 155 -24.76 6.78 14.69
C GLY A 155 -24.87 6.06 13.34
N GLY A 156 -24.69 6.76 12.21
CA GLY A 156 -24.67 6.16 10.86
C GLY A 156 -25.68 6.75 9.89
N ALA A 157 -26.98 6.71 10.19
CA ALA A 157 -28.04 7.09 9.22
C ALA A 157 -28.13 8.60 8.91
N GLY A 158 -27.46 9.45 9.69
CA GLY A 158 -27.40 10.89 9.41
C GLY A 158 -28.74 11.63 9.44
N PHE A 159 -29.75 11.14 10.17
CA PHE A 159 -31.04 11.83 10.30
C PHE A 159 -30.91 13.10 11.15
N LEU A 160 -31.67 14.16 10.85
CA LEU A 160 -31.60 15.44 11.56
C LEU A 160 -32.06 15.29 13.02
N THR A 161 -31.15 15.54 13.97
CA THR A 161 -31.38 15.33 15.41
C THR A 161 -32.51 16.22 15.93
N GLY A 162 -32.49 17.52 15.63
CA GLY A 162 -33.56 18.45 16.06
C GLY A 162 -34.94 18.09 15.51
N LEU A 163 -35.02 17.58 14.27
CA LEU A 163 -36.28 17.09 13.70
C LEU A 163 -36.77 15.81 14.41
N LYS A 164 -35.85 14.90 14.78
CA LYS A 164 -36.18 13.71 15.58
C LYS A 164 -36.78 14.12 16.93
N TRP A 165 -36.21 15.13 17.57
CA TRP A 165 -36.69 15.69 18.84
C TRP A 165 -38.08 16.31 18.69
N GLU A 166 -38.30 17.09 17.64
CA GLU A 166 -39.61 17.67 17.31
C GLU A 166 -40.70 16.61 17.14
N PHE A 167 -40.42 15.49 16.47
CA PHE A 167 -41.38 14.41 16.33
C PHE A 167 -41.76 13.77 17.67
N ALA A 168 -40.80 13.53 18.56
CA ALA A 168 -41.07 13.01 19.89
C ALA A 168 -41.80 14.04 20.78
N ALA A 169 -41.47 15.32 20.66
CA ALA A 169 -42.12 16.42 21.36
C ALA A 169 -43.60 16.57 20.96
N ARG A 170 -43.93 16.44 19.66
CA ARG A 170 -45.29 16.55 19.13
C ARG A 170 -46.18 15.35 19.46
N SER A 171 -45.61 14.20 19.77
CA SER A 171 -46.36 13.01 20.17
C SER A 171 -47.14 13.26 21.48
N ARG A 172 -48.45 12.99 21.46
CA ARG A 172 -49.37 13.26 22.59
C ARG A 172 -49.30 12.22 23.71
N ALA A 173 -48.76 11.04 23.44
CA ALA A 173 -48.69 9.96 24.42
C ALA A 173 -47.62 10.23 25.49
N THR A 174 -47.94 9.93 26.74
CA THR A 174 -47.04 9.98 27.90
C THR A 174 -47.01 8.61 28.60
N PRO A 175 -45.96 8.27 29.37
CA PRO A 175 -44.67 8.99 29.49
C PRO A 175 -43.89 9.00 28.16
N LYS A 176 -42.85 9.84 28.08
CA LYS A 176 -41.91 9.88 26.95
C LYS A 176 -40.50 9.52 27.45
N TYR A 177 -39.69 8.95 26.56
CA TYR A 177 -38.35 8.45 26.91
C TYR A 177 -37.25 9.06 26.05
N VAL A 178 -36.09 9.32 26.65
CA VAL A 178 -34.82 9.54 25.94
C VAL A 178 -33.93 8.31 26.06
N ILE A 179 -33.30 7.91 24.97
CA ILE A 179 -32.46 6.71 24.93
C ILE A 179 -31.12 7.08 24.29
N CYS A 180 -30.03 6.74 24.97
CA CYS A 180 -28.68 6.79 24.44
C CYS A 180 -28.25 5.40 23.97
N ASN A 181 -27.97 5.30 22.67
CA ASN A 181 -27.39 4.12 22.06
C ASN A 181 -25.87 4.18 22.18
N ALA A 182 -25.33 3.38 23.11
CA ALA A 182 -23.91 3.19 23.42
C ALA A 182 -23.49 1.73 23.19
N ASP A 183 -24.10 1.05 22.21
CA ASP A 183 -23.79 -0.36 21.90
C ASP A 183 -22.50 -0.53 21.09
N GLU A 184 -22.11 0.48 20.29
CA GLU A 184 -20.89 0.55 19.44
C GLU A 184 -20.26 -0.81 19.11
N GLY A 185 -21.02 -1.68 18.43
CA GLY A 185 -20.61 -3.06 18.18
C GLY A 185 -19.66 -3.24 16.99
N ASP A 186 -19.33 -2.16 16.27
CA ASP A 186 -18.50 -2.23 15.07
C ASP A 186 -17.06 -2.63 15.42
N PRO A 187 -16.46 -3.64 14.77
CA PRO A 187 -15.06 -3.99 14.96
C PRO A 187 -14.14 -2.79 14.69
N GLY A 188 -13.24 -2.49 15.62
CA GLY A 188 -12.31 -1.37 15.52
C GLY A 188 -12.91 0.00 15.82
N ALA A 189 -14.20 0.10 16.17
CA ALA A 189 -14.82 1.33 16.66
C ALA A 189 -14.69 1.44 18.19
N PHE A 190 -14.25 2.60 18.66
CA PHE A 190 -14.09 2.91 20.09
C PHE A 190 -14.32 4.40 20.38
N MET A 191 -15.07 5.09 19.52
CA MET A 191 -15.33 6.53 19.60
C MET A 191 -16.31 6.83 20.74
N ASP A 192 -17.40 6.07 20.79
CA ASP A 192 -18.41 6.16 21.85
C ASP A 192 -17.76 5.75 23.17
N ARG A 193 -16.99 4.66 23.18
CA ARG A 193 -16.20 4.23 24.33
C ARG A 193 -15.34 5.36 24.91
N SER A 194 -14.55 6.02 24.06
CA SER A 194 -13.63 7.07 24.53
C SER A 194 -14.35 8.29 25.08
N ILE A 195 -15.55 8.62 24.60
CA ILE A 195 -16.37 9.68 25.21
C ILE A 195 -16.92 9.22 26.55
N LEU A 196 -17.47 8.01 26.66
CA LEU A 196 -18.05 7.53 27.92
C LEU A 196 -16.99 7.31 29.00
N GLU A 197 -15.78 6.92 28.62
CA GLU A 197 -14.66 6.76 29.54
C GLU A 197 -13.97 8.09 29.85
N GLY A 198 -13.88 9.03 28.89
CA GLY A 198 -13.09 10.26 29.03
C GLY A 198 -13.87 11.54 29.35
N ASP A 199 -15.17 11.58 29.05
CA ASP A 199 -16.07 12.71 29.33
C ASP A 199 -17.55 12.25 29.47
N PRO A 200 -17.88 11.39 30.45
CA PRO A 200 -19.24 10.87 30.63
C PRO A 200 -20.27 11.97 30.93
N HIS A 201 -19.87 13.05 31.59
CA HIS A 201 -20.76 14.16 31.94
C HIS A 201 -21.31 14.89 30.72
N ALA A 202 -20.56 15.00 29.62
CA ALA A 202 -21.08 15.59 28.38
C ALA A 202 -22.27 14.82 27.80
N VAL A 203 -22.29 13.49 27.97
CA VAL A 203 -23.41 12.66 27.52
C VAL A 203 -24.61 12.84 28.45
N VAL A 204 -24.38 12.84 29.77
CA VAL A 204 -25.44 13.08 30.77
C VAL A 204 -26.08 14.45 30.56
N GLU A 205 -25.29 15.52 30.43
CA GLU A 205 -25.78 16.87 30.16
C GLU A 205 -26.60 16.94 28.87
N GLY A 206 -26.08 16.35 27.78
CA GLY A 206 -26.76 16.31 26.49
C GLY A 206 -28.10 15.56 26.54
N MET A 207 -28.17 14.45 27.29
CA MET A 207 -29.42 13.72 27.52
C MET A 207 -30.42 14.52 28.35
N THR A 208 -29.97 15.24 29.38
CA THR A 208 -30.83 16.09 30.21
C THR A 208 -31.45 17.22 29.39
N ILE A 209 -30.65 17.90 28.56
CA ILE A 209 -31.14 18.95 27.64
C ILE A 209 -32.18 18.38 26.66
N ALA A 210 -31.90 17.22 26.08
CA ALA A 210 -32.83 16.56 25.15
C ALA A 210 -34.14 16.17 25.82
N ALA A 211 -34.08 15.64 27.05
CA ALA A 211 -35.24 15.25 27.82
C ALA A 211 -36.12 16.45 28.18
N TYR A 212 -35.51 17.57 28.57
CA TYR A 212 -36.19 18.83 28.79
C TYR A 212 -36.93 19.29 27.53
N ALA A 213 -36.24 19.27 26.38
CA ALA A 213 -36.80 19.69 25.10
C ALA A 213 -38.01 18.85 24.66
N ILE A 214 -37.98 17.52 24.85
CA ILE A 214 -39.08 16.63 24.41
C ILE A 214 -40.17 16.42 25.47
N GLY A 215 -39.91 16.77 26.72
CA GLY A 215 -40.76 16.50 27.88
C GLY A 215 -40.68 15.06 28.37
N ALA A 216 -39.51 14.44 28.32
CA ALA A 216 -39.26 13.11 28.90
C ALA A 216 -38.81 13.23 30.36
N ARG A 217 -39.30 12.34 31.21
CA ARG A 217 -38.93 12.29 32.64
C ARG A 217 -38.05 11.09 33.00
N GLU A 218 -37.85 10.20 32.04
CA GLU A 218 -37.10 8.97 32.24
C GLU A 218 -36.25 8.70 31.00
N GLY A 219 -35.03 8.21 31.20
CA GLY A 219 -34.10 7.91 30.14
C GLY A 219 -33.24 6.68 30.37
N TYR A 220 -32.76 6.11 29.28
CA TYR A 220 -31.99 4.86 29.28
C TYR A 220 -30.68 5.02 28.50
N ILE A 221 -29.56 4.65 29.10
CA ILE A 221 -28.28 4.50 28.43
C ILE A 221 -28.08 3.01 28.19
N TYR A 222 -28.24 2.57 26.94
CA TYR A 222 -27.98 1.19 26.55
C TYR A 222 -26.49 1.06 26.21
N CYS A 223 -25.70 0.56 27.15
CA CYS A 223 -24.26 0.41 27.02
C CYS A 223 -23.92 -1.08 26.90
N ARG A 224 -23.08 -1.44 25.94
CA ARG A 224 -22.63 -2.82 25.78
C ARG A 224 -21.89 -3.31 27.03
N ALA A 225 -22.04 -4.58 27.38
CA ALA A 225 -21.41 -5.17 28.57
C ALA A 225 -19.88 -5.28 28.43
N GLU A 226 -19.35 -5.25 27.20
CA GLU A 226 -17.91 -5.31 26.95
C GLU A 226 -17.18 -4.00 27.32
N TYR A 227 -17.88 -2.94 27.75
CA TYR A 227 -17.30 -1.67 28.21
C TYR A 227 -17.47 -1.48 29.74
N PRO A 228 -16.81 -2.30 30.59
CA PRO A 228 -17.00 -2.23 32.05
C PRO A 228 -16.56 -0.90 32.65
N LEU A 229 -15.47 -0.30 32.15
CA LEU A 229 -14.98 1.00 32.63
C LEU A 229 -15.95 2.14 32.29
N ALA A 230 -16.49 2.15 31.05
CA ALA A 230 -17.51 3.11 30.66
C ALA A 230 -18.76 3.03 31.56
N ILE A 231 -19.24 1.81 31.84
CA ILE A 231 -20.38 1.59 32.74
C ILE A 231 -20.08 2.12 34.14
N GLN A 232 -18.90 1.85 34.69
CA GLN A 232 -18.48 2.34 36.00
C GLN A 232 -18.47 3.87 36.04
N ARG A 233 -17.81 4.52 35.06
CA ARG A 233 -17.71 5.99 35.01
C ARG A 233 -19.04 6.67 34.77
N LEU A 234 -19.92 6.07 33.96
CA LEU A 234 -21.30 6.54 33.80
C LEU A 234 -22.08 6.47 35.13
N ARG A 235 -21.93 5.39 35.91
CA ARG A 235 -22.58 5.29 37.24
C ARG A 235 -22.10 6.42 38.15
N THR A 236 -20.78 6.68 38.19
CA THR A 236 -20.19 7.78 38.96
C THR A 236 -20.74 9.12 38.49
N ALA A 237 -20.74 9.39 37.18
CA ALA A 237 -21.21 10.65 36.61
C ALA A 237 -22.70 10.92 36.88
N ILE A 238 -23.56 9.89 36.79
CA ILE A 238 -24.99 9.98 37.12
C ILE A 238 -25.18 10.29 38.61
N ALA A 239 -24.46 9.58 39.49
CA ALA A 239 -24.55 9.80 40.93
C ALA A 239 -24.10 11.22 41.33
N GLN A 240 -22.98 11.70 40.79
CA GLN A 240 -22.48 13.06 41.02
C GLN A 240 -23.45 14.11 40.48
N ALA A 241 -24.01 13.92 39.28
CA ALA A 241 -25.00 14.85 38.74
C ALA A 241 -26.27 14.93 39.61
N GLN A 242 -26.70 13.81 40.21
CA GLN A 242 -27.82 13.78 41.15
C GLN A 242 -27.48 14.51 42.46
N GLU A 243 -26.29 14.28 43.01
CA GLU A 243 -25.83 14.95 44.24
C GLU A 243 -25.78 16.47 44.10
N TYR A 244 -25.35 16.97 42.94
CA TYR A 244 -25.27 18.39 42.62
C TYR A 244 -26.60 19.02 42.14
N GLY A 245 -27.70 18.26 42.09
CA GLY A 245 -29.00 18.75 41.62
C GLY A 245 -29.07 19.07 40.12
N LEU A 246 -28.17 18.47 39.33
CA LEU A 246 -28.07 18.59 37.87
C LEU A 246 -28.79 17.45 37.14
N LEU A 247 -29.24 16.44 37.89
CA LEU A 247 -30.06 15.31 37.46
C LEU A 247 -30.98 14.88 38.62
N GLY A 248 -32.05 14.13 38.35
CA GLY A 248 -33.00 13.69 39.37
C GLY A 248 -34.21 14.63 39.48
N GLN A 249 -34.59 14.99 40.70
CA GLN A 249 -35.80 15.80 40.95
C GLN A 249 -35.50 17.29 40.92
N ASP A 250 -36.40 18.05 40.29
CA ASP A 250 -36.38 19.52 40.26
C ASP A 250 -35.01 20.10 39.87
N ILE A 251 -34.50 19.65 38.72
CA ILE A 251 -33.17 19.99 38.19
C ILE A 251 -33.03 21.50 38.10
N LEU A 252 -32.00 22.05 38.75
CA LEU A 252 -31.74 23.49 38.87
C LEU A 252 -32.93 24.33 39.42
N GLY A 253 -33.89 23.71 40.14
CA GLY A 253 -35.10 24.38 40.63
C GLY A 253 -36.09 24.77 39.52
N SER A 254 -36.03 24.11 38.36
CA SER A 254 -36.81 24.47 37.16
C SER A 254 -38.20 23.83 37.06
N GLY A 255 -38.56 22.93 37.97
CA GLY A 255 -39.77 22.10 37.92
C GLY A 255 -39.67 20.90 36.96
N PHE A 256 -38.52 20.71 36.32
CA PHE A 256 -38.22 19.57 35.45
C PHE A 256 -37.43 18.49 36.19
N SER A 257 -37.80 17.22 36.00
CA SER A 257 -37.11 16.08 36.60
C SER A 257 -36.77 15.04 35.53
N LEU A 258 -35.61 14.40 35.67
CA LEU A 258 -35.16 13.30 34.80
C LEU A 258 -34.42 12.25 35.62
N ASP A 259 -34.89 11.00 35.49
CA ASP A 259 -34.17 9.82 35.98
C ASP A 259 -33.47 9.09 34.82
N LEU A 260 -32.20 8.74 34.99
CA LEU A 260 -31.41 8.00 34.00
C LEU A 260 -31.05 6.60 34.52
N HIS A 261 -31.25 5.60 33.66
CA HIS A 261 -30.94 4.21 33.94
C HIS A 261 -29.91 3.66 32.96
N ILE A 262 -28.94 2.90 33.46
CA ILE A 262 -27.99 2.17 32.60
C ILE A 262 -28.52 0.76 32.36
N LYS A 263 -28.67 0.40 31.09
CA LYS A 263 -28.99 -0.96 30.66
C LYS A 263 -27.76 -1.57 30.00
N GLU A 264 -27.26 -2.65 30.60
CA GLU A 264 -26.15 -3.41 30.04
C GLU A 264 -26.65 -4.31 28.90
N GLY A 265 -25.93 -4.26 27.76
CA GLY A 265 -26.18 -5.10 26.60
C GLY A 265 -25.75 -6.55 26.82
N ALA A 266 -26.03 -7.42 25.84
CA ALA A 266 -25.74 -8.86 25.91
C ALA A 266 -24.87 -9.36 24.73
N GLY A 267 -24.03 -8.49 24.18
CA GLY A 267 -23.05 -8.83 23.14
C GLY A 267 -23.63 -9.11 21.75
N ALA A 268 -24.77 -8.50 21.40
CA ALA A 268 -25.42 -8.70 20.09
C ALA A 268 -25.33 -7.44 19.23
N PHE A 269 -24.58 -7.46 18.13
CA PHE A 269 -24.37 -6.30 17.25
C PHE A 269 -25.66 -5.69 16.70
N VAL A 270 -26.66 -6.55 16.42
CA VAL A 270 -27.96 -6.10 15.91
C VAL A 270 -28.70 -5.19 16.90
N CYS A 271 -28.38 -5.24 18.20
CA CYS A 271 -28.94 -4.35 19.21
C CYS A 271 -28.48 -2.89 19.06
N GLY A 272 -27.49 -2.60 18.22
CA GLY A 272 -27.20 -1.24 17.78
C GLY A 272 -28.30 -0.62 16.91
N GLU A 273 -29.20 -1.42 16.32
CA GLU A 273 -30.36 -0.93 15.57
C GLU A 273 -31.44 -0.42 16.53
N GLU A 274 -32.04 0.75 16.24
CA GLU A 274 -32.89 1.47 17.20
C GLU A 274 -34.08 0.66 17.75
N THR A 275 -34.73 -0.19 16.94
CA THR A 275 -35.88 -0.97 17.39
C THR A 275 -35.47 -2.28 18.07
N ALA A 276 -34.34 -2.87 17.67
CA ALA A 276 -33.72 -4.01 18.35
C ALA A 276 -33.20 -3.62 19.74
N LEU A 277 -32.58 -2.43 19.85
CA LEU A 277 -32.14 -1.82 21.10
C LEU A 277 -33.32 -1.70 22.08
N ILE A 278 -34.41 -1.09 21.62
CA ILE A 278 -35.64 -0.96 22.41
C ILE A 278 -36.17 -2.34 22.84
N ALA A 279 -36.16 -3.33 21.94
CA ALA A 279 -36.57 -4.68 22.28
C ALA A 279 -35.72 -5.30 23.41
N SER A 280 -34.41 -5.04 23.40
CA SER A 280 -33.49 -5.50 24.44
C SER A 280 -33.73 -4.79 25.78
N ILE A 281 -34.01 -3.48 25.78
CA ILE A 281 -34.42 -2.75 26.99
C ILE A 281 -35.72 -3.35 27.56
N GLU A 282 -36.69 -3.69 26.71
CA GLU A 282 -37.94 -4.37 27.09
C GLU A 282 -37.75 -5.81 27.60
N GLY A 283 -36.51 -6.34 27.62
CA GLY A 283 -36.21 -7.71 28.05
C GLY A 283 -36.54 -8.78 27.00
N ARG A 284 -36.79 -8.39 25.75
CA ARG A 284 -37.05 -9.30 24.62
C ARG A 284 -35.76 -9.53 23.82
N ARG A 285 -35.78 -10.52 22.92
CA ARG A 285 -34.71 -10.70 21.93
C ARG A 285 -34.60 -9.45 21.03
N GLY A 286 -33.38 -9.04 20.71
CA GLY A 286 -33.05 -7.86 19.89
C GLY A 286 -33.40 -8.02 18.42
N GLU A 287 -34.69 -8.23 18.11
CA GLU A 287 -35.17 -8.36 16.75
C GLU A 287 -35.77 -7.04 16.24
N PRO A 288 -35.28 -6.51 15.11
CA PRO A 288 -35.83 -5.29 14.52
C PRO A 288 -37.33 -5.40 14.21
N ARG A 289 -38.04 -4.27 14.34
CA ARG A 289 -39.46 -4.12 14.02
C ARG A 289 -39.62 -3.36 12.69
N PRO A 290 -40.61 -3.73 11.84
CA PRO A 290 -40.93 -2.95 10.65
C PRO A 290 -41.32 -1.52 11.02
N ARG A 291 -40.93 -0.56 10.18
CA ARG A 291 -41.35 0.86 10.29
C ARG A 291 -42.23 1.19 9.08
N PRO A 292 -43.35 1.91 9.26
CA PRO A 292 -43.91 2.45 10.51
C PRO A 292 -44.54 1.40 11.47
N PRO A 293 -44.74 1.73 12.77
CA PRO A 293 -44.49 3.04 13.40
C PRO A 293 -43.01 3.29 13.76
N PHE A 294 -42.60 4.56 13.75
CA PHE A 294 -41.25 4.98 14.17
C PHE A 294 -41.15 5.14 15.70
N PRO A 295 -39.96 4.97 16.32
CA PRO A 295 -39.79 5.09 17.77
C PRO A 295 -40.27 6.41 18.38
N ALA A 296 -40.12 7.53 17.65
CA ALA A 296 -40.58 8.84 18.09
C ALA A 296 -42.11 8.94 18.28
N VAL A 297 -42.86 8.01 17.69
CA VAL A 297 -44.33 7.88 17.85
C VAL A 297 -44.66 6.73 18.80
N SER A 298 -44.06 5.56 18.58
CA SER A 298 -44.26 4.36 19.39
C SER A 298 -42.97 3.54 19.44
N GLY A 299 -42.23 3.67 20.54
CA GLY A 299 -40.94 3.02 20.80
C GLY A 299 -41.00 2.15 22.04
N LEU A 300 -40.24 2.52 23.07
CA LEU A 300 -40.13 1.79 24.34
C LEU A 300 -41.49 1.67 25.03
N TRP A 301 -41.93 0.43 25.26
CA TRP A 301 -43.25 0.10 25.81
C TRP A 301 -44.42 0.76 25.06
N ASN A 302 -44.27 0.90 23.74
CA ASN A 302 -45.22 1.57 22.84
C ASN A 302 -45.47 3.05 23.19
N ARG A 303 -44.47 3.72 23.78
CA ARG A 303 -44.52 5.16 24.09
C ARG A 303 -43.51 5.95 23.24
N PRO A 304 -43.71 7.26 23.03
CA PRO A 304 -42.80 8.09 22.27
C PRO A 304 -41.38 8.03 22.87
N SER A 305 -40.43 7.60 22.06
CA SER A 305 -39.04 7.38 22.50
C SER A 305 -38.08 7.99 21.50
N ASN A 306 -37.15 8.81 22.00
CA ASN A 306 -36.10 9.39 21.18
C ASN A 306 -34.79 8.63 21.38
N VAL A 307 -34.24 8.05 20.32
CA VAL A 307 -32.97 7.31 20.36
C VAL A 307 -31.90 8.13 19.63
N ASN A 308 -30.85 8.54 20.34
CA ASN A 308 -29.67 9.18 19.74
C ASN A 308 -28.39 8.43 20.18
N ASN A 309 -27.32 8.58 19.38
CA ASN A 309 -26.01 8.01 19.68
C ASN A 309 -25.23 8.91 20.66
N VAL A 310 -24.28 8.32 21.40
CA VAL A 310 -23.36 8.99 22.35
C VAL A 310 -22.79 10.30 21.79
N LYS A 311 -22.19 10.26 20.60
CA LYS A 311 -21.58 11.44 19.96
C LYS A 311 -22.59 12.56 19.73
N SER A 312 -23.85 12.23 19.42
CA SER A 312 -24.89 13.23 19.19
C SER A 312 -25.25 13.94 20.48
N TYR A 313 -25.34 13.23 21.61
CA TYR A 313 -25.57 13.84 22.92
C TYR A 313 -24.35 14.63 23.40
N ALA A 314 -23.12 14.12 23.21
CA ALA A 314 -21.90 14.82 23.64
C ALA A 314 -21.67 16.17 22.92
N MET A 315 -22.16 16.31 21.68
CA MET A 315 -22.10 17.58 20.92
C MET A 315 -23.18 18.58 21.34
N THR A 316 -24.34 18.11 21.84
CA THR A 316 -25.49 18.96 22.19
C THR A 316 -25.13 20.11 23.15
N PRO A 317 -24.43 19.89 24.29
CA PRO A 317 -24.11 20.98 25.20
C PRO A 317 -23.35 22.12 24.52
N GLN A 318 -22.39 21.81 23.65
CA GLN A 318 -21.59 22.84 22.98
C GLN A 318 -22.40 23.62 21.95
N ILE A 319 -23.34 22.96 21.25
CA ILE A 319 -24.27 23.62 20.33
C ILE A 319 -25.15 24.60 21.10
N ILE A 320 -25.75 24.18 22.21
CA ILE A 320 -26.61 25.07 23.02
C ILE A 320 -25.80 26.20 23.65
N TRP A 321 -24.59 25.94 24.14
CA TRP A 321 -23.74 26.93 24.76
C TRP A 321 -23.30 28.02 23.77
N LYS A 322 -22.68 27.62 22.65
CA LYS A 322 -22.06 28.52 21.66
C LYS A 322 -23.00 28.99 20.54
N GLY A 323 -24.13 28.31 20.35
CA GLY A 323 -25.13 28.62 19.34
C GLY A 323 -25.02 27.78 18.06
N ALA A 324 -26.14 27.69 17.34
CA ALA A 324 -26.31 26.96 16.09
C ALA A 324 -25.40 27.48 14.96
N ASP A 325 -25.25 28.80 14.85
CA ASP A 325 -24.40 29.43 13.82
C ASP A 325 -22.93 29.04 13.97
N TRP A 326 -22.44 28.94 15.20
CA TRP A 326 -21.08 28.48 15.48
C TRP A 326 -20.85 27.06 14.94
N PHE A 327 -21.80 26.15 15.21
CA PHE A 327 -21.69 24.76 14.76
C PHE A 327 -21.83 24.64 13.22
N ARG A 328 -22.72 25.44 12.63
CA ARG A 328 -22.99 25.44 11.17
C ARG A 328 -21.82 25.98 10.34
N ASN A 329 -21.00 26.86 10.92
CA ASN A 329 -19.78 27.36 10.30
C ASN A 329 -18.63 26.32 10.26
N ILE A 330 -18.82 25.15 10.86
CA ILE A 330 -17.86 24.05 10.85
C ILE A 330 -18.37 22.98 9.89
N GLY A 331 -17.52 22.48 9.00
CA GLY A 331 -17.88 21.41 8.06
C GLY A 331 -18.56 21.92 6.78
N THR A 332 -19.34 21.07 6.10
CA THR A 332 -20.00 21.44 4.83
C THR A 332 -21.40 21.98 5.06
N ALA A 333 -21.92 22.73 4.09
CA ALA A 333 -23.27 23.31 4.15
C ALA A 333 -24.39 22.28 4.39
N LYS A 334 -24.23 21.04 3.88
CA LYS A 334 -25.21 19.94 4.06
C LYS A 334 -24.93 19.04 5.26
N SER A 335 -23.69 19.04 5.76
CA SER A 335 -23.26 18.22 6.89
C SER A 335 -22.40 19.06 7.84
N PRO A 336 -23.04 19.92 8.67
CA PRO A 336 -22.30 20.76 9.60
C PRO A 336 -21.68 19.95 10.76
N GLY A 337 -20.70 20.57 11.41
CA GLY A 337 -19.94 20.07 12.53
C GLY A 337 -18.78 19.13 12.15
N THR A 338 -18.41 18.32 13.14
CA THR A 338 -17.27 17.39 13.07
C THR A 338 -17.74 15.94 13.01
N ALA A 339 -16.85 15.05 12.58
CA ALA A 339 -16.99 13.61 12.68
C ALA A 339 -15.79 13.05 13.45
N ILE A 340 -16.04 12.02 14.26
CA ILE A 340 -14.98 11.27 14.91
C ILE A 340 -14.76 10.00 14.11
N PHE A 341 -13.51 9.68 13.81
CA PHE A 341 -13.12 8.41 13.20
C PHE A 341 -12.12 7.65 14.06
N ALA A 342 -12.27 6.33 14.08
CA ALA A 342 -11.24 5.42 14.56
C ALA A 342 -10.39 4.99 13.36
N LEU A 343 -9.22 5.60 13.22
CA LEU A 343 -8.28 5.35 12.13
C LEU A 343 -7.36 4.20 12.53
N THR A 344 -7.46 3.07 11.81
CA THR A 344 -6.76 1.81 12.12
C THR A 344 -6.29 1.10 10.84
N GLY A 345 -5.64 -0.06 10.99
CA GLY A 345 -5.18 -0.89 9.88
C GLY A 345 -3.71 -0.64 9.52
N LYS A 346 -3.39 -0.60 8.23
CA LYS A 346 -2.05 -0.36 7.70
C LYS A 346 -1.76 1.13 7.58
N ILE A 347 -1.60 1.80 8.72
CA ILE A 347 -1.37 3.25 8.82
C ILE A 347 -0.34 3.57 9.91
N ASN A 348 0.51 4.57 9.68
CA ASN A 348 1.58 4.94 10.63
C ASN A 348 1.03 5.47 11.95
N ASN A 349 0.06 6.39 11.90
CA ASN A 349 -0.56 6.98 13.07
C ASN A 349 -1.98 6.43 13.26
N THR A 350 -2.11 5.45 14.15
CA THR A 350 -3.40 4.85 14.54
C THR A 350 -4.00 5.61 15.73
N GLY A 351 -5.32 5.84 15.74
CA GLY A 351 -5.99 6.47 16.87
C GLY A 351 -7.36 7.07 16.56
N LEU A 352 -7.88 7.87 17.49
CA LEU A 352 -9.09 8.65 17.29
C LEU A 352 -8.75 10.02 16.72
N ILE A 353 -9.49 10.40 15.69
CA ILE A 353 -9.39 11.71 15.06
C ILE A 353 -10.76 12.37 15.06
N GLU A 354 -10.84 13.64 15.44
CA GLU A 354 -12.06 14.43 15.27
C GLU A 354 -11.82 15.52 14.23
N VAL A 355 -12.39 15.37 13.04
CA VAL A 355 -12.11 16.21 11.87
C VAL A 355 -13.38 16.92 11.40
N PRO A 356 -13.28 18.11 10.78
CA PRO A 356 -14.44 18.78 10.19
C PRO A 356 -15.04 17.92 9.07
N MET A 357 -16.38 17.89 8.99
CA MET A 357 -17.07 17.26 7.88
C MET A 357 -16.64 17.88 6.54
N GLY A 358 -16.46 17.05 5.53
CA GLY A 358 -16.01 17.48 4.20
C GLY A 358 -14.50 17.58 4.03
N ILE A 359 -13.69 17.23 5.03
CA ILE A 359 -12.25 17.02 4.82
C ILE A 359 -12.03 15.94 3.73
N PRO A 360 -11.09 16.12 2.79
CA PRO A 360 -10.80 15.09 1.80
C PRO A 360 -10.23 13.81 2.44
N LEU A 361 -10.64 12.65 1.94
CA LEU A 361 -10.21 11.35 2.47
C LEU A 361 -8.68 11.22 2.51
N GLY A 362 -7.98 11.65 1.46
CA GLY A 362 -6.53 11.55 1.38
C GLY A 362 -5.79 12.44 2.40
N GLU A 363 -6.40 13.54 2.86
CA GLU A 363 -5.81 14.33 3.95
C GLU A 363 -5.89 13.58 5.29
N ILE A 364 -6.98 12.86 5.54
CA ILE A 364 -7.07 11.98 6.71
C ILE A 364 -5.99 10.89 6.65
N ILE A 365 -5.82 10.24 5.50
CA ILE A 365 -4.90 9.10 5.38
C ILE A 365 -3.43 9.54 5.44
N PHE A 366 -3.04 10.53 4.64
CA PHE A 366 -1.63 10.89 4.46
C PHE A 366 -1.17 12.01 5.40
N ASP A 367 -2.02 13.00 5.70
CA ASP A 367 -1.59 14.15 6.52
C ASP A 367 -1.81 13.88 8.02
N VAL A 368 -2.98 13.34 8.38
CA VAL A 368 -3.30 13.00 9.78
C VAL A 368 -2.70 11.63 10.14
N GLY A 369 -3.01 10.61 9.34
CA GLY A 369 -2.58 9.23 9.56
C GLY A 369 -1.12 8.94 9.21
N GLY A 370 -0.43 9.86 8.53
CA GLY A 370 0.99 9.70 8.16
C GLY A 370 1.25 8.68 7.06
N GLY A 371 0.22 8.23 6.33
CA GLY A 371 0.36 7.26 5.23
C GLY A 371 0.56 5.81 5.68
N VAL A 372 0.88 4.95 4.72
CA VAL A 372 1.04 3.50 4.94
C VAL A 372 2.46 3.19 5.45
N PRO A 373 2.62 2.25 6.40
CA PRO A 373 3.94 1.83 6.90
C PRO A 373 4.89 1.35 5.80
N GLU A 374 6.18 1.55 6.05
CA GLU A 374 7.28 1.11 5.17
C GLU A 374 7.22 1.68 3.74
N GLY A 375 6.44 2.73 3.50
CA GLY A 375 6.27 3.34 2.18
C GLY A 375 5.52 2.45 1.17
N LYS A 376 4.81 1.42 1.65
CA LYS A 376 3.97 0.58 0.79
C LYS A 376 2.83 1.37 0.15
N LYS A 377 2.30 0.87 -0.96
CA LYS A 377 1.21 1.56 -1.66
C LYS A 377 -0.11 1.43 -0.91
N PHE A 378 -0.79 2.56 -0.72
CA PHE A 378 -2.19 2.61 -0.32
C PHE A 378 -3.06 1.90 -1.36
N LYS A 379 -3.86 0.94 -0.92
CA LYS A 379 -4.77 0.20 -1.80
C LYS A 379 -6.21 0.67 -1.65
N ALA A 380 -6.70 0.68 -0.41
CA ALA A 380 -8.06 1.09 -0.10
C ALA A 380 -8.21 1.51 1.38
N VAL A 381 -9.33 2.14 1.68
CA VAL A 381 -9.82 2.35 3.03
C VAL A 381 -11.27 1.89 3.11
N GLN A 382 -11.60 1.07 4.11
CA GLN A 382 -12.98 0.76 4.44
C GLN A 382 -13.53 1.83 5.37
N THR A 383 -14.69 2.37 5.04
CA THR A 383 -15.39 3.33 5.91
C THR A 383 -16.78 2.82 6.26
N GLY A 384 -17.22 3.06 7.50
CA GLY A 384 -18.56 2.70 7.96
C GLY A 384 -18.66 1.33 8.61
N GLY A 385 -17.55 0.84 9.18
CA GLY A 385 -17.50 -0.42 9.91
C GLY A 385 -17.60 -1.66 9.00
N PRO A 386 -18.00 -2.83 9.53
CA PRO A 386 -17.99 -4.10 8.83
C PRO A 386 -19.03 -4.20 7.71
N LEU A 387 -20.01 -3.30 7.70
CA LEU A 387 -21.03 -3.18 6.65
C LEU A 387 -20.66 -2.12 5.59
N GLY A 388 -19.54 -1.44 5.81
CA GLY A 388 -19.04 -0.35 5.01
C GLY A 388 -18.43 -0.78 3.67
N GLY A 389 -18.41 0.15 2.72
CA GLY A 389 -17.73 -0.03 1.44
C GLY A 389 -16.24 0.28 1.53
N CYS A 390 -15.46 -0.25 0.58
CA CYS A 390 -14.04 0.07 0.41
C CYS A 390 -13.86 1.13 -0.67
N LEU A 391 -13.11 2.18 -0.36
CA LEU A 391 -12.76 3.25 -1.29
C LEU A 391 -11.30 3.09 -1.75
N PRO A 392 -11.04 3.00 -3.07
CA PRO A 392 -9.68 2.83 -3.61
C PRO A 392 -8.89 4.15 -3.63
N ALA A 393 -7.62 4.08 -4.06
CA ALA A 393 -6.77 5.26 -4.28
C ALA A 393 -7.41 6.34 -5.17
N SER A 394 -8.21 5.96 -6.18
CA SER A 394 -8.91 6.92 -7.04
C SER A 394 -10.01 7.73 -6.33
N ALA A 395 -10.41 7.33 -5.12
CA ALA A 395 -11.41 8.00 -4.31
C ALA A 395 -10.82 8.87 -3.19
N LEU A 396 -9.49 9.08 -3.16
CA LEU A 396 -8.82 9.89 -2.12
C LEU A 396 -9.27 11.36 -2.08
N ASN A 397 -9.77 11.92 -3.18
CA ASN A 397 -10.32 13.28 -3.19
C ASN A 397 -11.80 13.35 -2.78
N THR A 398 -12.43 12.22 -2.46
CA THR A 398 -13.81 12.20 -1.98
C THR A 398 -13.89 12.97 -0.65
N LEU A 399 -14.82 13.92 -0.58
CA LEU A 399 -15.09 14.65 0.66
C LEU A 399 -15.73 13.70 1.67
N VAL A 400 -15.26 13.74 2.92
CA VAL A 400 -15.78 12.90 3.99
C VAL A 400 -17.00 13.56 4.62
N ASP A 401 -18.15 13.36 3.99
CA ASP A 401 -19.47 13.69 4.49
C ASP A 401 -20.48 12.58 4.13
N PHE A 402 -21.70 12.62 4.67
CA PHE A 402 -22.68 11.55 4.49
C PHE A 402 -23.07 11.31 3.02
N ASP A 403 -23.22 12.38 2.25
CA ASP A 403 -23.78 12.31 0.90
C ASP A 403 -22.68 11.87 -0.08
N SER A 404 -21.51 12.52 0.00
CA SER A 404 -20.32 12.23 -0.81
C SER A 404 -19.82 10.79 -0.65
N LEU A 405 -19.79 10.26 0.60
CA LEU A 405 -19.37 8.86 0.82
C LEU A 405 -20.36 7.86 0.23
N THR A 406 -21.67 8.14 0.33
CA THR A 406 -22.72 7.27 -0.21
C THR A 406 -22.64 7.22 -1.74
N GLU A 407 -22.43 8.36 -2.40
CA GLU A 407 -22.21 8.43 -3.85
C GLU A 407 -20.93 7.69 -4.30
N ALA A 408 -19.88 7.74 -3.48
CA ALA A 408 -18.65 6.99 -3.71
C ALA A 408 -18.79 5.47 -3.49
N GLY A 409 -19.92 5.00 -2.93
CA GLY A 409 -20.20 3.59 -2.67
C GLY A 409 -19.69 3.09 -1.32
N ALA A 410 -19.46 4.00 -0.37
CA ALA A 410 -19.16 3.69 1.02
C ALA A 410 -20.18 4.36 1.96
N THR A 411 -20.01 4.24 3.27
CA THR A 411 -20.89 4.91 4.23
C THR A 411 -20.07 5.51 5.36
N MET A 412 -20.64 6.50 6.04
CA MET A 412 -20.04 7.08 7.24
C MET A 412 -20.02 6.06 8.41
N GLY A 413 -21.11 5.30 8.54
CA GLY A 413 -21.35 4.35 9.64
C GLY A 413 -21.09 4.95 11.02
N SER A 414 -20.52 4.16 11.93
CA SER A 414 -20.13 4.62 13.27
C SER A 414 -18.92 5.54 13.30
N GLY A 415 -18.09 5.52 12.24
CA GLY A 415 -16.81 6.23 12.15
C GLY A 415 -15.57 5.32 12.12
N GLY A 416 -15.70 3.99 11.98
CA GLY A 416 -14.53 3.13 11.73
C GLY A 416 -13.89 3.38 10.36
N MET A 417 -12.57 3.57 10.31
CA MET A 417 -11.75 3.68 9.09
C MET A 417 -10.58 2.70 9.12
N ILE A 418 -10.64 1.67 8.27
CA ILE A 418 -9.60 0.62 8.21
C ILE A 418 -8.82 0.77 6.91
N VAL A 419 -7.55 1.15 7.03
CA VAL A 419 -6.64 1.36 5.90
C VAL A 419 -5.96 0.06 5.53
N VAL A 420 -5.84 -0.22 4.24
CA VAL A 420 -5.19 -1.42 3.71
C VAL A 420 -4.21 -1.09 2.59
N ASP A 421 -3.15 -1.89 2.50
CA ASP A 421 -2.04 -1.75 1.56
C ASP A 421 -2.14 -2.74 0.38
N GLU A 422 -1.15 -2.69 -0.52
CA GLU A 422 -1.08 -3.57 -1.69
C GLU A 422 -0.96 -5.08 -1.39
N ASP A 423 -0.63 -5.45 -0.14
CA ASP A 423 -0.55 -6.83 0.33
C ASP A 423 -1.88 -7.36 0.90
N THR A 424 -2.95 -6.57 0.84
CA THR A 424 -4.29 -6.98 1.28
C THR A 424 -5.12 -7.54 0.14
N CYS A 425 -5.62 -8.78 0.26
CA CYS A 425 -6.48 -9.38 -0.76
C CYS A 425 -7.92 -8.87 -0.60
N MET A 426 -8.49 -8.22 -1.63
CA MET A 426 -9.84 -7.62 -1.49
C MET A 426 -10.95 -8.68 -1.46
N VAL A 427 -10.71 -9.87 -2.01
CA VAL A 427 -11.62 -11.02 -1.93
C VAL A 427 -11.68 -11.54 -0.48
N GLU A 428 -10.52 -11.76 0.14
CA GLU A 428 -10.43 -12.22 1.53
C GLU A 428 -10.93 -11.15 2.51
N PHE A 429 -10.59 -9.89 2.25
CA PHE A 429 -11.05 -8.75 3.05
C PHE A 429 -12.58 -8.67 3.06
N ALA A 430 -13.23 -8.77 1.88
CA ALA A 430 -14.68 -8.81 1.79
C ALA A 430 -15.27 -10.04 2.49
N ARG A 431 -14.64 -11.22 2.36
CA ARG A 431 -15.05 -12.46 3.03
C ARG A 431 -14.97 -12.35 4.56
N TYR A 432 -13.93 -11.71 5.09
CA TYR A 432 -13.74 -11.50 6.53
C TYR A 432 -14.91 -10.71 7.14
N PHE A 433 -15.28 -9.58 6.54
CA PHE A 433 -16.40 -8.77 7.03
C PHE A 433 -17.75 -9.42 6.81
N LEU A 434 -17.92 -10.10 5.68
CA LEU A 434 -19.14 -10.84 5.41
C LEU A 434 -19.36 -11.96 6.44
N ARG A 435 -18.30 -12.62 6.89
CA ARG A 435 -18.37 -13.63 7.96
C ARG A 435 -18.90 -13.03 9.25
N PHE A 436 -18.40 -11.86 9.65
CA PHE A 436 -18.91 -11.12 10.81
C PHE A 436 -20.38 -10.74 10.62
N ALA A 437 -20.72 -10.04 9.53
CA ALA A 437 -22.08 -9.56 9.28
C ALA A 437 -23.12 -10.70 9.21
N THR A 438 -22.71 -11.87 8.68
CA THR A 438 -23.58 -13.06 8.62
C THR A 438 -23.80 -13.67 10.01
N ALA A 439 -22.76 -13.69 10.86
CA ALA A 439 -22.86 -14.20 12.23
C ALA A 439 -23.77 -13.31 13.12
N GLU A 440 -23.77 -12.00 12.87
CA GLU A 440 -24.57 -11.02 13.62
C GLU A 440 -26.03 -10.93 13.18
N SER A 441 -26.48 -11.78 12.26
CA SER A 441 -27.88 -11.79 11.82
C SER A 441 -28.84 -12.20 12.94
N CYS A 442 -29.87 -11.38 13.19
CA CYS A 442 -30.97 -11.77 14.10
C CYS A 442 -31.80 -12.96 13.60
N GLY A 443 -31.64 -13.36 12.33
CA GLY A 443 -32.32 -14.52 11.73
C GLY A 443 -33.76 -14.29 11.26
N LYS A 444 -34.30 -13.07 11.37
CA LYS A 444 -35.72 -12.78 11.10
C LYS A 444 -36.10 -12.77 9.61
N CYS A 445 -35.31 -12.13 8.75
CA CYS A 445 -35.60 -12.04 7.32
C CYS A 445 -34.76 -13.03 6.51
N VAL A 446 -35.41 -13.74 5.57
CA VAL A 446 -34.76 -14.75 4.71
C VAL A 446 -33.59 -14.16 3.90
N PRO A 447 -33.70 -12.98 3.28
CA PRO A 447 -32.59 -12.40 2.53
C PRO A 447 -31.32 -12.23 3.37
N CYS A 448 -31.41 -11.71 4.59
CA CYS A 448 -30.25 -11.58 5.48
C CYS A 448 -29.75 -12.94 5.97
N ARG A 449 -30.65 -13.77 6.54
CA ARG A 449 -30.27 -15.04 7.20
C ARG A 449 -29.67 -16.05 6.24
N ILE A 450 -30.21 -16.17 5.03
CA ILE A 450 -29.78 -17.18 4.05
C ILE A 450 -28.88 -16.55 2.99
N GLY A 451 -29.20 -15.34 2.51
CA GLY A 451 -28.40 -14.66 1.49
C GLY A 451 -26.97 -14.37 1.95
N GLY A 452 -26.78 -13.95 3.21
CA GLY A 452 -25.44 -13.75 3.79
C GLY A 452 -24.59 -15.03 3.77
N VAL A 453 -25.19 -16.16 4.16
CA VAL A 453 -24.53 -17.49 4.11
C VAL A 453 -24.18 -17.88 2.68
N ARG A 454 -25.08 -17.70 1.71
CA ARG A 454 -24.82 -18.01 0.30
C ARG A 454 -23.72 -17.15 -0.30
N LEU A 455 -23.68 -15.86 0.01
CA LEU A 455 -22.57 -14.99 -0.39
C LEU A 455 -21.24 -15.48 0.22
N LEU A 456 -21.25 -15.86 1.50
CA LEU A 456 -20.05 -16.32 2.20
C LEU A 456 -19.51 -17.62 1.62
N GLU A 457 -20.37 -18.56 1.25
CA GLU A 457 -20.01 -19.80 0.54
C GLU A 457 -19.34 -19.50 -0.80
N VAL A 458 -19.88 -18.56 -1.58
CA VAL A 458 -19.31 -18.17 -2.89
C VAL A 458 -17.93 -17.53 -2.71
N LEU A 459 -17.79 -16.56 -1.81
CA LEU A 459 -16.49 -15.92 -1.53
C LEU A 459 -15.45 -16.90 -0.97
N THR A 460 -15.88 -17.83 -0.11
CA THR A 460 -15.00 -18.89 0.42
C THR A 460 -14.48 -19.76 -0.73
N ARG A 461 -15.38 -20.22 -1.60
CA ARG A 461 -15.03 -20.98 -2.81
C ARG A 461 -14.02 -20.23 -3.70
N ILE A 462 -14.23 -18.93 -3.93
CA ILE A 462 -13.28 -18.11 -4.71
C ILE A 462 -11.92 -18.03 -4.00
N SER A 463 -11.89 -17.77 -2.69
CA SER A 463 -10.64 -17.68 -1.91
C SER A 463 -9.87 -19.00 -1.81
N GLU A 464 -10.56 -20.13 -1.95
CA GLU A 464 -9.98 -21.48 -1.95
C GLU A 464 -9.57 -21.95 -3.35
N GLY A 465 -9.76 -21.12 -4.38
CA GLY A 465 -9.42 -21.45 -5.77
C GLY A 465 -10.44 -22.32 -6.49
N GLU A 466 -11.59 -22.55 -5.89
CA GLU A 466 -12.69 -23.33 -6.47
C GLU A 466 -13.74 -22.45 -7.18
N GLY A 467 -13.46 -21.15 -7.32
CA GLY A 467 -14.37 -20.17 -7.95
C GLY A 467 -14.77 -20.53 -9.39
N ARG A 468 -15.99 -20.14 -9.76
CA ARG A 468 -16.63 -20.39 -11.07
C ARG A 468 -16.85 -19.08 -11.82
N THR A 469 -16.90 -19.13 -13.14
CA THR A 469 -17.12 -17.95 -14.00
C THR A 469 -18.42 -17.20 -13.67
N ASP A 470 -19.47 -17.92 -13.29
CA ASP A 470 -20.79 -17.36 -12.99
C ASP A 470 -20.90 -16.79 -11.57
N ASP A 471 -19.88 -16.98 -10.72
CA ASP A 471 -19.91 -16.56 -9.31
C ASP A 471 -20.05 -15.04 -9.17
N LEU A 472 -19.48 -14.26 -10.09
CA LEU A 472 -19.60 -12.80 -10.06
C LEU A 472 -21.04 -12.34 -10.29
N ALA A 473 -21.75 -12.98 -11.22
CA ALA A 473 -23.15 -12.67 -11.48
C ALA A 473 -24.04 -13.08 -10.30
N LEU A 474 -23.76 -14.25 -9.72
CA LEU A 474 -24.47 -14.75 -8.54
C LEU A 474 -24.29 -13.84 -7.31
N ILE A 475 -23.07 -13.35 -7.06
CA ILE A 475 -22.79 -12.37 -6.00
C ILE A 475 -23.69 -11.14 -6.18
N GLN A 476 -23.74 -10.58 -7.39
CA GLN A 476 -24.53 -9.37 -7.66
C GLN A 476 -26.04 -9.61 -7.48
N GLU A 477 -26.54 -10.77 -7.91
CA GLU A 477 -27.94 -11.14 -7.76
C GLU A 477 -28.37 -11.24 -6.29
N ILE A 478 -27.63 -12.02 -5.49
CA ILE A 478 -27.93 -12.18 -4.06
C ILE A 478 -27.83 -10.82 -3.35
N SER A 479 -26.80 -10.03 -3.67
CA SER A 479 -26.57 -8.71 -3.07
C SER A 479 -27.74 -7.75 -3.30
N ARG A 480 -28.24 -7.64 -4.54
CA ARG A 480 -29.40 -6.79 -4.87
C ARG A 480 -30.66 -7.23 -4.11
N ASN A 481 -30.90 -8.54 -4.02
CA ASN A 481 -32.05 -9.07 -3.30
C ASN A 481 -31.97 -8.79 -1.79
N MET A 482 -30.77 -8.89 -1.20
CA MET A 482 -30.54 -8.54 0.21
C MET A 482 -30.77 -7.05 0.47
N GLN A 483 -30.26 -6.18 -0.39
CA GLN A 483 -30.45 -4.73 -0.31
C GLN A 483 -31.92 -4.33 -0.38
N ALA A 484 -32.69 -4.93 -1.30
CA ALA A 484 -34.10 -4.57 -1.52
C ALA A 484 -35.06 -5.16 -0.49
N ALA A 485 -34.80 -6.37 0.02
CA ALA A 485 -35.79 -7.15 0.77
C ALA A 485 -35.44 -7.40 2.25
N SER A 486 -34.30 -6.91 2.75
CA SER A 486 -33.96 -7.00 4.18
C SER A 486 -34.71 -5.95 5.01
N LEU A 487 -35.14 -6.34 6.21
CA LEU A 487 -35.97 -5.49 7.09
C LEU A 487 -35.21 -4.32 7.74
N CYS A 488 -33.90 -4.47 7.97
CA CYS A 488 -33.07 -3.50 8.67
C CYS A 488 -31.75 -3.26 7.93
N ALA A 489 -31.04 -2.21 8.35
CA ALA A 489 -29.78 -1.77 7.74
C ALA A 489 -28.71 -2.87 7.76
N LEU A 490 -28.66 -3.76 8.76
CA LEU A 490 -27.71 -4.87 8.79
C LEU A 490 -27.82 -5.72 7.52
N GLY A 491 -28.99 -6.26 7.23
CA GLY A 491 -29.19 -7.11 6.05
C GLY A 491 -29.11 -6.33 4.73
N GLN A 492 -29.53 -5.06 4.73
CA GLN A 492 -29.44 -4.21 3.54
C GLN A 492 -28.00 -3.85 3.18
N LEU A 493 -27.13 -3.64 4.19
CA LEU A 493 -25.75 -3.20 4.01
C LEU A 493 -24.71 -4.32 4.10
N THR A 494 -25.09 -5.54 4.53
CA THR A 494 -24.20 -6.72 4.53
C THR A 494 -23.49 -6.94 3.18
N PRO A 495 -24.13 -6.73 2.00
CA PRO A 495 -23.44 -6.85 0.73
C PRO A 495 -22.44 -5.72 0.41
N GLY A 496 -22.39 -4.64 1.20
CA GLY A 496 -21.61 -3.43 0.95
C GLY A 496 -20.10 -3.67 0.72
N PRO A 497 -19.39 -4.37 1.63
CA PRO A 497 -17.97 -4.68 1.44
C PRO A 497 -17.72 -5.50 0.17
N VAL A 498 -18.61 -6.46 -0.13
CA VAL A 498 -18.49 -7.34 -1.30
C VAL A 498 -18.73 -6.58 -2.60
N MET A 499 -19.79 -5.78 -2.67
CA MET A 499 -20.15 -5.02 -3.86
C MET A 499 -19.14 -3.91 -4.16
N SER A 500 -18.60 -3.25 -3.14
CA SER A 500 -17.53 -2.27 -3.31
C SER A 500 -16.22 -2.93 -3.77
N ALA A 501 -15.84 -4.06 -3.16
CA ALA A 501 -14.69 -4.84 -3.61
C ALA A 501 -14.86 -5.30 -5.07
N LEU A 502 -16.04 -5.77 -5.46
CA LEU A 502 -16.32 -6.19 -6.83
C LEU A 502 -16.30 -5.01 -7.81
N ARG A 503 -16.78 -3.82 -7.41
CA ARG A 503 -16.79 -2.62 -8.25
C ARG A 503 -15.38 -2.11 -8.56
N PHE A 504 -14.50 -2.08 -7.56
CA PHE A 504 -13.19 -1.43 -7.67
C PHE A 504 -12.03 -2.40 -7.90
N PHE A 505 -12.20 -3.68 -7.54
CA PHE A 505 -11.15 -4.70 -7.57
C PHE A 505 -11.62 -5.98 -8.27
N GLN A 506 -12.48 -5.87 -9.28
CA GLN A 506 -12.99 -7.02 -10.05
C GLN A 506 -11.87 -7.92 -10.60
N ASP A 507 -10.75 -7.31 -10.99
CA ASP A 507 -9.60 -8.04 -11.53
C ASP A 507 -8.99 -9.01 -10.52
N GLU A 508 -9.06 -8.73 -9.22
CA GLU A 508 -8.63 -9.69 -8.20
C GLU A 508 -9.57 -10.89 -8.14
N PHE A 509 -10.88 -10.69 -8.25
CA PHE A 509 -11.82 -11.80 -8.31
C PHE A 509 -11.59 -12.67 -9.55
N ARG A 510 -11.36 -12.05 -10.72
CA ARG A 510 -11.01 -12.76 -11.95
C ARG A 510 -9.71 -13.54 -11.81
N ALA A 511 -8.65 -12.93 -11.25
CA ALA A 511 -7.39 -13.62 -11.00
C ALA A 511 -7.55 -14.85 -10.07
N HIS A 512 -8.44 -14.79 -9.07
CA HIS A 512 -8.73 -15.94 -8.20
C HIS A 512 -9.53 -17.04 -8.94
N ILE A 513 -10.46 -16.65 -9.81
CA ILE A 513 -11.35 -17.58 -10.53
C ILE A 513 -10.64 -18.23 -11.71
N GLU A 514 -10.01 -17.43 -12.57
CA GLU A 514 -9.45 -17.82 -13.87
C GLU A 514 -7.99 -18.25 -13.72
N ASP A 515 -7.17 -17.42 -13.09
CA ASP A 515 -5.72 -17.65 -13.00
C ASP A 515 -5.30 -18.48 -11.79
N LYS A 516 -6.22 -18.69 -10.83
CA LYS A 516 -5.97 -19.37 -9.55
C LYS A 516 -4.78 -18.75 -8.81
N VAL A 517 -4.71 -17.43 -8.80
CA VAL A 517 -3.62 -16.65 -8.19
C VAL A 517 -4.19 -15.58 -7.26
N CYS A 518 -3.56 -15.40 -6.09
CA CYS A 518 -3.83 -14.30 -5.18
C CYS A 518 -2.60 -13.38 -5.13
N SER A 519 -2.62 -12.27 -5.87
CA SER A 519 -1.48 -11.33 -5.97
C SER A 519 -1.04 -10.76 -4.61
N ALA A 520 -1.99 -10.54 -3.70
CA ALA A 520 -1.75 -10.13 -2.32
C ALA A 520 -1.04 -11.20 -1.47
N GLY A 521 -1.12 -12.48 -1.83
CA GLY A 521 -0.43 -13.56 -1.12
C GLY A 521 -1.13 -14.03 0.17
N GLN A 522 -2.40 -13.68 0.38
CA GLN A 522 -3.15 -14.00 1.61
C GLN A 522 -3.97 -15.29 1.53
N CYS A 523 -4.57 -15.58 0.37
CA CYS A 523 -5.39 -16.78 0.18
C CYS A 523 -4.50 -18.02 0.06
N LYS A 524 -4.22 -18.71 1.18
CA LYS A 524 -3.26 -19.82 1.25
C LYS A 524 -3.39 -20.84 0.11
N PRO A 525 -4.58 -21.36 -0.25
CA PRO A 525 -4.70 -22.37 -1.31
C PRO A 525 -4.19 -21.90 -2.68
N LEU A 526 -4.23 -20.59 -2.96
CA LEU A 526 -3.81 -19.99 -4.22
C LEU A 526 -2.33 -19.55 -4.24
N VAL A 527 -1.61 -19.73 -3.13
CA VAL A 527 -0.28 -19.16 -2.94
C VAL A 527 0.67 -20.25 -2.47
N ARG A 528 1.28 -20.96 -3.42
CA ARG A 528 2.27 -22.00 -3.10
C ARG A 528 3.41 -21.44 -2.24
N ALA A 529 4.00 -20.34 -2.66
CA ALA A 529 4.91 -19.56 -1.83
C ALA A 529 4.83 -18.10 -2.25
N LYS A 530 4.89 -17.17 -1.28
CA LYS A 530 4.79 -15.73 -1.56
C LYS A 530 5.87 -15.24 -2.52
N CYS A 531 7.09 -15.77 -2.44
CA CYS A 531 8.19 -15.39 -3.35
C CYS A 531 7.98 -15.87 -4.80
N ILE A 532 7.28 -16.99 -5.01
CA ILE A 532 6.90 -17.48 -6.33
C ILE A 532 5.77 -16.60 -6.89
N ASN A 533 4.75 -16.36 -6.06
CA ASN A 533 3.57 -15.57 -6.39
C ASN A 533 3.89 -14.11 -6.71
N ALA A 534 4.84 -13.50 -5.99
CA ALA A 534 5.30 -12.13 -6.23
C ALA A 534 6.19 -12.01 -7.47
N CYS A 535 6.84 -13.10 -7.91
CA CYS A 535 7.73 -13.05 -9.06
C CYS A 535 6.91 -13.02 -10.37
N PRO A 536 7.07 -12.01 -11.23
CA PRO A 536 6.33 -11.93 -12.49
C PRO A 536 6.50 -13.16 -13.40
N ALA A 537 7.68 -13.78 -13.38
CA ALA A 537 7.96 -15.00 -14.14
C ALA A 537 7.58 -16.30 -13.40
N GLY A 538 7.20 -16.23 -12.11
CA GLY A 538 6.84 -17.38 -11.28
C GLY A 538 8.02 -18.27 -10.88
N ILE A 539 9.20 -17.68 -10.64
CA ILE A 539 10.44 -18.42 -10.38
C ILE A 539 10.36 -19.28 -9.11
N GLU A 540 10.83 -20.53 -9.21
CA GLU A 540 10.87 -21.55 -8.14
C GLU A 540 11.92 -21.25 -7.05
N SER A 541 11.78 -20.11 -6.37
CA SER A 541 12.77 -19.61 -5.42
C SER A 541 13.06 -20.57 -4.25
N PRO A 542 12.06 -21.15 -3.57
CA PRO A 542 12.32 -22.07 -2.46
C PRO A 542 13.15 -23.30 -2.87
N ALA A 543 12.99 -23.77 -4.11
CA ALA A 543 13.66 -24.96 -4.58
C ALA A 543 15.16 -24.73 -4.84
N TYR A 544 15.52 -23.67 -5.56
CA TYR A 544 16.95 -23.39 -5.77
C TYR A 544 17.63 -22.89 -4.50
N LEU A 545 16.94 -22.20 -3.59
CA LEU A 545 17.50 -21.84 -2.28
C LEU A 545 17.85 -23.11 -1.48
N ALA A 546 16.97 -24.10 -1.46
CA ALA A 546 17.25 -25.39 -0.82
C ALA A 546 18.48 -26.10 -1.43
N LEU A 547 18.66 -26.02 -2.75
CA LEU A 547 19.83 -26.58 -3.43
C LEU A 547 21.10 -25.78 -3.15
N VAL A 548 21.04 -24.45 -3.11
CA VAL A 548 22.18 -23.60 -2.76
C VAL A 548 22.64 -23.89 -1.33
N ALA A 549 21.74 -24.01 -0.37
CA ALA A 549 22.08 -24.40 1.01
C ALA A 549 22.89 -25.72 1.06
N GLN A 550 22.56 -26.66 0.15
CA GLN A 550 23.22 -27.96 0.00
C GLN A 550 24.51 -27.94 -0.86
N GLY A 551 24.94 -26.79 -1.38
CA GLY A 551 26.10 -26.68 -2.26
C GLY A 551 25.85 -27.13 -3.71
N ARG A 552 24.58 -27.32 -4.11
CA ARG A 552 24.17 -27.90 -5.40
C ARG A 552 23.78 -26.81 -6.41
N TYR A 553 24.73 -25.93 -6.75
CA TYR A 553 24.47 -24.69 -7.50
C TYR A 553 23.98 -24.94 -8.93
N ALA A 554 24.60 -25.87 -9.66
CA ALA A 554 24.24 -26.17 -11.05
C ALA A 554 22.79 -26.64 -11.20
N GLU A 555 22.31 -27.46 -10.24
CA GLU A 555 20.93 -27.94 -10.22
C GLU A 555 19.95 -26.82 -9.86
N GLY A 556 20.28 -25.97 -8.88
CA GLY A 556 19.46 -24.80 -8.54
C GLY A 556 19.32 -23.84 -9.71
N LEU A 557 20.40 -23.65 -10.45
CA LEU A 557 20.43 -22.80 -11.63
C LEU A 557 19.62 -23.38 -12.79
N ALA A 558 19.67 -24.71 -13.00
CA ALA A 558 18.83 -25.39 -13.98
C ALA A 558 17.33 -25.17 -13.68
N ILE A 559 16.92 -25.22 -12.41
CA ILE A 559 15.55 -24.91 -11.99
C ILE A 559 15.19 -23.45 -12.31
N HIS A 560 16.06 -22.49 -11.98
CA HIS A 560 15.82 -21.08 -12.28
C HIS A 560 15.62 -20.84 -13.80
N ARG A 561 16.45 -21.46 -14.63
CA ARG A 561 16.43 -21.33 -16.11
C ARG A 561 15.17 -21.85 -16.78
N GLN A 562 14.38 -22.69 -16.12
CA GLN A 562 13.10 -23.15 -16.66
C GLN A 562 12.15 -21.98 -16.97
N ARG A 563 12.24 -20.90 -16.18
CA ARG A 563 11.39 -19.70 -16.34
C ARG A 563 12.18 -18.46 -16.71
N ASN A 564 13.43 -18.32 -16.27
CA ASN A 564 14.22 -17.13 -16.59
C ASN A 564 15.60 -17.49 -17.16
N PRO A 565 15.85 -17.24 -18.46
CA PRO A 565 17.16 -17.49 -19.07
C PRO A 565 18.23 -16.44 -18.68
N PHE A 566 17.83 -15.38 -17.98
CA PHE A 566 18.69 -14.25 -17.59
C PHE A 566 18.99 -14.25 -16.08
N ALA A 567 19.60 -15.32 -15.57
CA ALA A 567 19.99 -15.47 -14.17
C ALA A 567 21.13 -14.54 -13.75
N LEU A 568 22.15 -14.36 -14.57
CA LEU A 568 23.28 -13.44 -14.32
C LEU A 568 22.80 -11.99 -14.31
N VAL A 569 21.96 -11.61 -15.28
CA VAL A 569 21.35 -10.26 -15.33
C VAL A 569 20.42 -10.04 -14.15
N CYS A 570 19.46 -10.95 -13.88
CA CYS A 570 18.50 -10.77 -12.78
C CYS A 570 19.12 -10.93 -11.37
N GLY A 571 20.31 -11.50 -11.25
CA GLY A 571 21.10 -11.45 -10.01
C GLY A 571 21.59 -10.03 -9.68
N ARG A 572 21.66 -9.15 -10.68
CA ARG A 572 22.19 -7.79 -10.55
C ARG A 572 21.11 -6.72 -10.57
N VAL A 573 20.18 -6.78 -11.53
CA VAL A 573 19.25 -5.65 -11.79
C VAL A 573 17.79 -5.93 -11.42
N CYS A 574 17.48 -7.11 -10.88
CA CYS A 574 16.10 -7.42 -10.52
C CYS A 574 15.65 -6.59 -9.30
N PRO A 575 14.43 -6.02 -9.30
CA PRO A 575 13.84 -5.39 -8.12
C PRO A 575 13.59 -6.29 -6.91
N ALA A 576 13.84 -7.59 -7.06
CA ALA A 576 13.66 -8.59 -6.00
C ALA A 576 12.24 -8.63 -5.41
N PHE A 577 11.19 -8.61 -6.25
CA PHE A 577 9.77 -8.77 -5.84
C PHE A 577 9.54 -9.96 -4.88
N CYS A 578 10.32 -11.02 -5.05
CA CYS A 578 10.30 -12.20 -4.20
C CYS A 578 10.68 -11.94 -2.74
N GLU A 579 11.51 -10.93 -2.48
CA GLU A 579 11.97 -10.54 -1.14
C GLU A 579 10.92 -9.67 -0.45
N GLN A 580 10.28 -8.76 -1.19
CA GLN A 580 9.24 -7.84 -0.68
C GLN A 580 8.06 -8.57 -0.02
N LYS A 581 7.71 -9.77 -0.51
CA LYS A 581 6.64 -10.61 0.07
C LYS A 581 7.17 -11.82 0.83
N CYS A 582 8.47 -11.89 1.11
CA CYS A 582 9.05 -13.06 1.75
C CYS A 582 8.52 -13.20 3.19
N ARG A 583 7.94 -14.35 3.53
CA ARG A 583 7.37 -14.61 4.85
C ARG A 583 8.41 -14.50 5.98
N ARG A 584 9.70 -14.71 5.69
CA ARG A 584 10.76 -14.53 6.68
C ARG A 584 10.81 -13.10 7.22
N GLY A 585 10.46 -12.10 6.41
CA GLY A 585 10.34 -10.71 6.85
C GLY A 585 9.20 -10.43 7.84
N GLU A 586 8.31 -11.40 8.10
CA GLU A 586 7.32 -11.30 9.20
C GLU A 586 7.93 -11.72 10.56
N ILE A 587 9.14 -12.29 10.55
CA ILE A 587 9.87 -12.76 11.74
C ILE A 587 11.06 -11.84 12.00
N ASP A 588 11.91 -11.64 11.00
CA ASP A 588 13.09 -10.77 11.03
C ASP A 588 13.21 -10.01 9.68
N GLU A 589 14.23 -10.30 8.87
CA GLU A 589 14.45 -9.70 7.57
C GLU A 589 14.23 -10.73 6.45
N PRO A 590 13.69 -10.31 5.28
CA PRO A 590 13.48 -11.20 4.16
C PRO A 590 14.80 -11.81 3.67
N ILE A 591 14.70 -12.99 3.04
CA ILE A 591 15.85 -13.64 2.40
C ILE A 591 16.39 -12.75 1.28
N SER A 592 17.71 -12.56 1.18
CA SER A 592 18.44 -11.93 0.06
C SER A 592 18.45 -12.83 -1.18
N ILE A 593 17.27 -13.20 -1.66
CA ILE A 593 17.06 -14.09 -2.81
C ILE A 593 17.83 -13.63 -4.04
N ARG A 594 17.92 -12.33 -4.31
CA ARG A 594 18.66 -11.76 -5.45
C ARG A 594 20.16 -12.01 -5.34
N LEU A 595 20.76 -11.80 -4.17
CA LEU A 595 22.20 -12.01 -3.97
C LEU A 595 22.57 -13.49 -3.92
N VAL A 596 21.71 -14.34 -3.34
CA VAL A 596 21.89 -15.80 -3.42
C VAL A 596 21.79 -16.29 -4.87
N LYS A 597 20.84 -15.75 -5.65
CA LYS A 597 20.73 -16.01 -7.08
C LYS A 597 21.98 -15.56 -7.83
N ARG A 598 22.51 -14.37 -7.52
CA ARG A 598 23.74 -13.84 -8.13
C ARG A 598 24.92 -14.76 -7.86
N PHE A 599 25.14 -15.15 -6.61
CA PHE A 599 26.20 -16.10 -6.26
C PHE A 599 26.06 -17.40 -7.05
N MET A 600 24.85 -17.96 -7.11
CA MET A 600 24.56 -19.20 -7.84
C MET A 600 24.81 -19.05 -9.35
N SER A 601 24.42 -17.93 -9.97
CA SER A 601 24.57 -17.71 -11.41
C SER A 601 26.00 -17.30 -11.80
N ASP A 602 26.76 -16.64 -10.93
CA ASP A 602 28.17 -16.31 -11.19
C ASP A 602 29.05 -17.59 -11.31
N GLN A 603 28.60 -18.74 -10.83
CA GLN A 603 29.28 -20.03 -11.09
C GLN A 603 29.26 -20.45 -12.58
N GLU A 604 28.41 -19.82 -13.41
CA GLU A 604 28.31 -20.09 -14.84
C GLU A 604 29.56 -19.71 -15.64
N TYR A 605 30.39 -18.78 -15.15
CA TYR A 605 31.59 -18.36 -15.88
C TYR A 605 32.54 -19.53 -16.16
N ALA A 606 32.58 -20.52 -15.28
CA ALA A 606 33.39 -21.73 -15.48
C ALA A 606 32.72 -22.73 -16.43
N ASN A 607 31.39 -22.71 -16.55
CA ASN A 607 30.60 -23.71 -17.29
C ASN A 607 29.46 -23.04 -18.09
N PRO A 608 29.76 -22.52 -19.29
CA PRO A 608 28.76 -21.89 -20.14
C PRO A 608 27.60 -22.84 -20.47
N TRP A 609 26.38 -22.31 -20.51
CA TRP A 609 25.19 -23.12 -20.75
C TRP A 609 24.88 -23.27 -22.23
N THR A 610 24.54 -24.50 -22.61
CA THR A 610 23.94 -24.80 -23.92
C THR A 610 22.51 -25.23 -23.68
N PRO A 611 21.51 -24.39 -24.02
CA PRO A 611 20.11 -24.72 -23.80
C PRO A 611 19.68 -25.98 -24.53
N GLU A 612 18.98 -26.84 -23.82
CA GLU A 612 18.47 -28.11 -24.34
C GLU A 612 17.33 -27.85 -25.33
N ARG A 613 17.30 -28.62 -26.42
CA ARG A 613 16.13 -28.71 -27.30
C ARG A 613 15.12 -29.66 -26.68
N LEU A 614 13.86 -29.22 -26.58
CA LEU A 614 12.75 -29.92 -25.94
C LEU A 614 11.89 -30.70 -26.94
N ASP A 615 11.66 -30.12 -28.13
CA ASP A 615 10.85 -30.75 -29.19
C ASP A 615 11.70 -31.07 -30.44
N SER A 616 11.20 -31.97 -31.29
CA SER A 616 11.77 -32.23 -32.61
C SER A 616 11.79 -30.97 -33.50
N PRO A 617 12.76 -30.84 -34.43
CA PRO A 617 12.81 -29.72 -35.36
C PRO A 617 11.52 -29.57 -36.17
N LYS A 618 11.07 -28.33 -36.34
CA LYS A 618 9.86 -27.94 -37.06
C LYS A 618 10.22 -27.16 -38.34
N PRO A 619 9.44 -27.29 -39.44
CA PRO A 619 9.70 -26.56 -40.68
C PRO A 619 9.37 -25.06 -40.59
N GLU A 620 8.48 -24.66 -39.68
CA GLU A 620 8.05 -23.27 -39.52
C GLU A 620 9.19 -22.38 -39.02
N ARG A 621 9.23 -21.16 -39.55
CA ARG A 621 10.20 -20.12 -39.17
C ARG A 621 9.49 -18.99 -38.43
N VAL A 622 10.10 -18.47 -37.37
CA VAL A 622 9.55 -17.36 -36.59
C VAL A 622 10.53 -16.19 -36.59
N ALA A 623 10.04 -14.99 -36.90
CA ALA A 623 10.82 -13.76 -36.79
C ALA A 623 10.49 -13.07 -35.46
N VAL A 624 11.52 -12.59 -34.76
CA VAL A 624 11.38 -11.78 -33.55
C VAL A 624 12.02 -10.43 -33.79
N VAL A 625 11.26 -9.35 -33.69
CA VAL A 625 11.76 -7.99 -33.90
C VAL A 625 12.02 -7.34 -32.55
N GLY A 626 13.30 -7.11 -32.23
CA GLY A 626 13.82 -6.59 -30.96
C GLY A 626 14.54 -7.65 -30.15
N ALA A 627 15.82 -7.42 -29.83
CA ALA A 627 16.65 -8.31 -29.01
C ALA A 627 16.68 -7.89 -27.54
N GLY A 628 15.59 -7.32 -27.02
CA GLY A 628 15.39 -7.08 -25.58
C GLY A 628 15.06 -8.37 -24.81
N PRO A 629 14.87 -8.28 -23.48
CA PRO A 629 14.62 -9.46 -22.64
C PRO A 629 13.40 -10.28 -23.05
N ALA A 630 12.29 -9.63 -23.45
CA ALA A 630 11.10 -10.32 -23.94
C ALA A 630 11.36 -11.07 -25.26
N GLY A 631 11.97 -10.40 -26.24
CA GLY A 631 12.25 -10.97 -27.57
C GLY A 631 13.24 -12.13 -27.49
N LEU A 632 14.35 -11.96 -26.77
CA LEU A 632 15.35 -13.00 -26.59
C LEU A 632 14.80 -14.21 -25.81
N THR A 633 13.98 -13.97 -24.79
CA THR A 633 13.30 -15.07 -24.07
C THR A 633 12.37 -15.82 -25.01
N ALA A 634 11.52 -15.11 -25.76
CA ALA A 634 10.60 -15.73 -26.72
C ALA A 634 11.35 -16.55 -27.77
N ALA A 635 12.45 -15.99 -28.31
CA ALA A 635 13.27 -16.65 -29.30
C ALA A 635 13.90 -17.94 -28.77
N LEU A 636 14.47 -17.90 -27.55
CA LEU A 636 14.98 -19.10 -26.89
C LEU A 636 13.88 -20.15 -26.72
N ARG A 637 12.72 -19.76 -26.16
CA ARG A 637 11.62 -20.70 -25.88
C ARG A 637 11.03 -21.34 -27.13
N LEU A 638 11.02 -20.64 -28.25
CA LEU A 638 10.60 -21.18 -29.55
C LEU A 638 11.68 -22.09 -30.16
N ALA A 639 12.96 -21.71 -30.09
CA ALA A 639 14.07 -22.55 -30.55
C ALA A 639 14.15 -23.88 -29.78
N GLN A 640 13.93 -23.84 -28.46
CA GLN A 640 13.81 -25.05 -27.64
C GLN A 640 12.63 -25.94 -28.08
N ARG A 641 11.55 -25.36 -28.60
CA ARG A 641 10.40 -26.09 -29.18
C ARG A 641 10.59 -26.47 -30.65
N GLY A 642 11.82 -26.41 -31.16
CA GLY A 642 12.18 -26.91 -32.47
C GLY A 642 11.97 -25.94 -33.64
N TYR A 643 11.48 -24.73 -33.40
CA TYR A 643 11.32 -23.71 -34.46
C TYR A 643 12.66 -23.10 -34.87
N GLN A 644 12.77 -22.71 -36.14
CA GLN A 644 13.87 -21.88 -36.61
C GLN A 644 13.55 -20.41 -36.32
N VAL A 645 14.40 -19.75 -35.53
CA VAL A 645 14.12 -18.39 -35.05
C VAL A 645 15.22 -17.42 -35.46
N THR A 646 14.83 -16.31 -36.06
CA THR A 646 15.71 -15.17 -36.36
C THR A 646 15.25 -13.95 -35.56
N VAL A 647 16.16 -13.35 -34.80
CA VAL A 647 15.96 -12.11 -34.07
C VAL A 647 16.55 -10.95 -34.88
N PHE A 648 15.75 -9.92 -35.13
CA PHE A 648 16.12 -8.69 -35.84
C PHE A 648 16.27 -7.55 -34.83
N GLU A 649 17.47 -6.98 -34.71
CA GLU A 649 17.79 -5.90 -33.78
C GLU A 649 18.22 -4.64 -34.53
N LYS A 650 17.62 -3.50 -34.17
CA LYS A 650 17.89 -2.19 -34.76
C LYS A 650 19.29 -1.69 -34.37
N LEU A 651 19.71 -1.94 -33.15
CA LEU A 651 21.00 -1.52 -32.61
C LEU A 651 22.16 -2.40 -33.15
N PRO A 652 23.41 -1.91 -33.07
CA PRO A 652 24.59 -2.69 -33.45
C PRO A 652 24.89 -3.86 -32.49
N LEU A 653 24.25 -3.88 -31.32
CA LEU A 653 24.43 -4.90 -30.28
C LEU A 653 23.06 -5.43 -29.83
N PRO A 654 22.96 -6.73 -29.48
CA PRO A 654 21.76 -7.30 -28.89
C PRO A 654 21.64 -6.96 -27.41
N GLY A 655 20.52 -7.36 -26.81
CA GLY A 655 20.17 -7.11 -25.40
C GLY A 655 19.27 -5.89 -25.19
N GLY A 656 19.05 -5.08 -26.24
CA GLY A 656 18.14 -3.93 -26.21
C GLY A 656 18.44 -2.99 -25.04
N MET A 657 17.41 -2.60 -24.28
CA MET A 657 17.57 -1.71 -23.12
C MET A 657 18.40 -2.30 -21.97
N MET A 658 18.63 -3.62 -21.89
CA MET A 658 19.59 -4.16 -20.91
C MET A 658 21.02 -3.72 -21.26
N THR A 659 21.34 -3.67 -22.55
CA THR A 659 22.65 -3.25 -23.05
C THR A 659 22.81 -1.74 -23.05
N VAL A 660 21.76 -0.98 -23.37
CA VAL A 660 21.90 0.47 -23.59
C VAL A 660 21.23 1.35 -22.54
N GLY A 661 20.29 0.80 -21.77
CA GLY A 661 19.54 1.53 -20.75
C GLY A 661 20.08 1.34 -19.34
N ILE A 662 20.76 0.22 -19.07
CA ILE A 662 21.33 -0.06 -17.74
C ILE A 662 22.85 0.21 -17.77
N PRO A 663 23.36 1.09 -16.88
CA PRO A 663 24.79 1.37 -16.79
C PRO A 663 25.64 0.15 -16.41
N GLU A 664 26.90 0.11 -16.88
CA GLU A 664 27.82 -1.01 -16.62
C GLU A 664 28.13 -1.25 -15.14
N TYR A 665 28.05 -0.22 -14.31
CA TYR A 665 28.30 -0.34 -12.87
C TYR A 665 27.17 -1.09 -12.14
N ARG A 666 26.00 -1.25 -12.78
CA ARG A 666 24.87 -2.09 -12.31
C ARG A 666 24.80 -3.41 -13.06
N LEU A 667 24.99 -3.36 -14.39
CA LEU A 667 24.97 -4.53 -15.26
C LEU A 667 26.21 -4.57 -16.16
N PRO A 668 27.28 -5.26 -15.72
CA PRO A 668 28.46 -5.46 -16.56
C PRO A 668 28.09 -6.15 -17.88
N ARG A 669 28.78 -5.79 -18.96
CA ARG A 669 28.47 -6.32 -20.32
C ARG A 669 28.81 -7.80 -20.48
N GLU A 670 29.85 -8.26 -19.82
CA GLU A 670 30.32 -9.65 -19.87
C GLU A 670 29.24 -10.67 -19.45
N PRO A 671 28.62 -10.60 -18.26
CA PRO A 671 27.52 -11.50 -17.89
C PRO A 671 26.32 -11.42 -18.84
N LEU A 672 25.96 -10.23 -19.30
CA LEU A 672 24.84 -10.05 -20.24
C LEU A 672 25.12 -10.78 -21.56
N PHE A 673 26.28 -10.56 -22.16
CA PHE A 673 26.63 -11.21 -23.43
C PHE A 673 26.81 -12.71 -23.29
N ALA A 674 27.32 -13.21 -22.17
CA ALA A 674 27.39 -14.65 -21.90
C ALA A 674 25.99 -15.31 -21.97
N GLU A 675 24.95 -14.65 -21.44
CA GLU A 675 23.58 -15.17 -21.52
C GLU A 675 22.98 -15.07 -22.92
N ILE A 676 23.31 -14.02 -23.69
CA ILE A 676 22.89 -13.91 -25.09
C ILE A 676 23.58 -14.97 -25.96
N GLU A 677 24.85 -15.26 -25.72
CA GLU A 677 25.57 -16.36 -26.37
C GLU A 677 24.95 -17.72 -26.05
N ASN A 678 24.50 -17.94 -24.80
CA ASN A 678 23.75 -19.16 -24.45
C ASN A 678 22.50 -19.30 -25.36
N ILE A 679 21.80 -18.21 -25.65
CA ILE A 679 20.62 -18.20 -26.54
C ILE A 679 21.03 -18.51 -27.99
N GLN A 680 22.15 -17.99 -28.48
CA GLN A 680 22.67 -18.34 -29.80
C GLN A 680 23.05 -19.82 -29.89
N ARG A 681 23.65 -20.40 -28.85
CA ARG A 681 23.96 -21.85 -28.79
C ARG A 681 22.71 -22.73 -28.84
N ALA A 682 21.53 -22.21 -28.52
CA ALA A 682 20.26 -22.91 -28.72
C ALA A 682 19.81 -22.98 -30.19
N GLY A 683 20.52 -22.31 -31.11
CA GLY A 683 20.20 -22.23 -32.53
C GLY A 683 19.41 -20.98 -32.94
N VAL A 684 19.37 -19.94 -32.09
CA VAL A 684 18.76 -18.65 -32.43
C VAL A 684 19.73 -17.81 -33.24
N GLU A 685 19.31 -17.36 -34.42
CA GLU A 685 20.06 -16.40 -35.23
C GLU A 685 19.75 -14.98 -34.76
N ILE A 686 20.77 -14.13 -34.56
CA ILE A 686 20.58 -12.73 -34.15
C ILE A 686 21.25 -11.82 -35.19
N ARG A 687 20.45 -10.97 -35.83
CA ARG A 687 20.88 -10.00 -36.85
C ARG A 687 20.74 -8.58 -36.31
N CYS A 688 21.88 -7.94 -36.07
CA CYS A 688 21.95 -6.54 -35.62
C CYS A 688 21.96 -5.57 -36.81
N ASN A 689 21.75 -4.28 -36.55
CA ASN A 689 21.62 -3.23 -37.57
C ASN A 689 20.51 -3.50 -38.60
N GLN A 690 19.38 -4.05 -38.17
CA GLN A 690 18.20 -4.27 -39.02
C GLN A 690 16.96 -3.68 -38.34
N ALA A 691 16.51 -2.54 -38.86
CA ALA A 691 15.41 -1.76 -38.31
C ALA A 691 14.11 -1.98 -39.10
N LEU A 692 13.06 -2.39 -38.37
CA LEU A 692 11.69 -2.47 -38.91
C LEU A 692 11.22 -1.07 -39.36
N GLY A 693 10.73 -0.99 -40.60
CA GLY A 693 10.29 0.25 -41.25
C GLY A 693 11.36 0.97 -42.06
N ALA A 694 12.64 0.66 -41.86
CA ALA A 694 13.74 1.23 -42.64
C ALA A 694 14.43 0.18 -43.54
N ASP A 695 14.79 -0.97 -42.97
CA ASP A 695 15.52 -2.03 -43.68
C ASP A 695 14.59 -3.16 -44.17
N PHE A 696 13.48 -3.40 -43.47
CA PHE A 696 12.46 -4.39 -43.84
C PHE A 696 11.08 -3.99 -43.30
N THR A 697 10.04 -4.59 -43.86
CA THR A 697 8.63 -4.44 -43.44
C THR A 697 8.05 -5.74 -42.89
N LEU A 698 6.84 -5.70 -42.31
CA LEU A 698 6.15 -6.91 -41.89
C LEU A 698 5.76 -7.82 -43.08
N ASP A 699 5.46 -7.23 -44.24
CA ASP A 699 5.16 -7.98 -45.46
C ASP A 699 6.40 -8.67 -46.01
N ASP A 700 7.57 -8.03 -45.88
CA ASP A 700 8.84 -8.68 -46.21
C ASP A 700 9.04 -9.94 -45.37
N LEU A 701 8.79 -9.89 -44.05
CA LEU A 701 8.95 -11.07 -43.20
C LEU A 701 7.91 -12.16 -43.48
N LEU A 702 6.61 -11.81 -43.52
CA LEU A 702 5.54 -12.80 -43.63
C LEU A 702 5.36 -13.34 -45.05
N VAL A 703 5.44 -12.48 -46.07
CA VAL A 703 5.10 -12.82 -47.46
C VAL A 703 6.33 -13.14 -48.28
N ARG A 704 7.34 -12.26 -48.27
CA ARG A 704 8.54 -12.41 -49.12
C ARG A 704 9.50 -13.45 -48.56
N ASP A 705 9.82 -13.34 -47.27
CA ASP A 705 10.83 -14.15 -46.61
C ASP A 705 10.23 -15.41 -45.99
N GLY A 706 8.89 -15.54 -45.96
CA GLY A 706 8.15 -16.76 -45.62
C GLY A 706 8.26 -17.18 -44.15
N TYR A 707 8.29 -16.22 -43.22
CA TYR A 707 8.15 -16.50 -41.79
C TYR A 707 6.68 -16.79 -41.46
N SER A 708 6.45 -17.85 -40.68
CA SER A 708 5.10 -18.29 -40.28
C SER A 708 4.47 -17.39 -39.22
N ALA A 709 5.29 -16.75 -38.37
CA ALA A 709 4.85 -15.82 -37.34
C ALA A 709 5.89 -14.71 -37.12
N VAL A 710 5.42 -13.54 -36.67
CA VAL A 710 6.27 -12.41 -36.26
C VAL A 710 5.93 -12.00 -34.83
N ILE A 711 6.95 -11.81 -33.98
CA ILE A 711 6.81 -11.26 -32.63
C ILE A 711 7.43 -9.86 -32.60
N LEU A 712 6.63 -8.84 -32.24
CA LEU A 712 7.07 -7.47 -32.02
C LEU A 712 7.46 -7.26 -30.56
N ALA A 713 8.76 -7.22 -30.29
CA ALA A 713 9.36 -7.02 -28.97
C ALA A 713 10.34 -5.82 -28.97
N ILE A 714 9.99 -4.76 -29.69
CA ILE A 714 10.84 -3.58 -29.97
C ILE A 714 11.13 -2.67 -28.76
N GLY A 715 10.44 -2.91 -27.65
CA GLY A 715 10.58 -2.17 -26.40
C GLY A 715 10.17 -0.70 -26.44
N SER A 716 10.22 -0.04 -25.27
CA SER A 716 9.98 1.40 -25.10
C SER A 716 11.32 2.16 -25.02
N HIS A 717 11.94 2.45 -26.16
CA HIS A 717 13.31 2.98 -26.22
C HIS A 717 13.40 4.48 -26.57
N LYS A 718 12.29 5.16 -26.87
CA LYS A 718 12.28 6.59 -27.20
C LYS A 718 12.07 7.43 -25.94
N SER A 719 12.90 8.45 -25.72
CA SER A 719 12.67 9.40 -24.63
C SER A 719 11.46 10.29 -24.88
N ARG A 720 10.70 10.58 -23.82
CA ARG A 720 9.68 11.63 -23.83
C ARG A 720 10.34 13.01 -23.75
N ARG A 721 9.79 13.96 -24.50
CA ARG A 721 10.24 15.36 -24.52
C ARG A 721 9.62 16.15 -23.37
N LEU A 722 10.36 17.10 -22.81
CA LEU A 722 9.87 18.02 -21.78
C LEU A 722 8.75 18.91 -22.29
N GLY A 723 8.83 19.35 -23.56
CA GLY A 723 7.88 20.29 -24.14
C GLY A 723 8.04 21.72 -23.63
N VAL A 724 9.26 22.10 -23.23
CA VAL A 724 9.59 23.44 -22.70
C VAL A 724 10.39 24.25 -23.73
N ALA A 725 10.32 25.58 -23.65
CA ALA A 725 11.10 26.45 -24.52
C ALA A 725 12.61 26.25 -24.28
N GLY A 726 13.40 26.14 -25.35
CA GLY A 726 14.85 25.93 -25.28
C GLY A 726 15.28 24.46 -25.16
N GLU A 727 14.36 23.49 -25.25
CA GLU A 727 14.68 22.05 -25.24
C GLU A 727 15.56 21.63 -26.44
N GLU A 728 15.54 22.40 -27.53
CA GLU A 728 16.36 22.21 -28.73
C GLU A 728 17.80 22.73 -28.63
N LYS A 729 18.18 23.40 -27.53
CA LYS A 729 19.52 23.99 -27.34
C LYS A 729 20.61 22.92 -27.17
N GLN A 730 21.83 23.27 -27.56
CA GLN A 730 23.00 22.41 -27.35
C GLN A 730 23.27 22.22 -25.85
N GLY A 731 23.44 20.97 -25.42
CA GLY A 731 23.58 20.63 -24.00
C GLY A 731 22.29 20.09 -23.38
N VAL A 732 21.16 20.06 -24.11
CA VAL A 732 20.00 19.24 -23.74
C VAL A 732 20.14 17.85 -24.37
N ILE A 733 20.22 16.80 -23.55
CA ILE A 733 20.41 15.42 -24.01
C ILE A 733 19.36 14.52 -23.35
N HIS A 734 18.49 13.86 -24.11
CA HIS A 734 17.44 13.04 -23.51
C HIS A 734 18.00 11.77 -22.84
N GLY A 735 17.44 11.40 -21.68
CA GLY A 735 18.02 10.41 -20.76
C GLY A 735 18.27 9.03 -21.36
N THR A 736 17.35 8.48 -22.16
CA THR A 736 17.60 7.19 -22.82
C THR A 736 18.68 7.28 -23.88
N ASP A 737 18.79 8.41 -24.56
CA ASP A 737 19.77 8.62 -25.62
C ASP A 737 21.16 8.86 -25.00
N PHE A 738 21.22 9.63 -23.91
CA PHE A 738 22.42 9.78 -23.07
C PHE A 738 22.97 8.43 -22.61
N LEU A 739 22.15 7.60 -21.95
CA LEU A 739 22.59 6.29 -21.48
C LEU A 739 23.00 5.35 -22.64
N ARG A 740 22.26 5.39 -23.75
CA ARG A 740 22.56 4.61 -24.94
C ARG A 740 23.91 4.99 -25.54
N GLU A 741 24.18 6.27 -25.68
CA GLU A 741 25.45 6.76 -26.22
C GLU A 741 26.62 6.41 -25.30
N VAL A 742 26.46 6.53 -23.97
CA VAL A 742 27.49 6.06 -23.02
C VAL A 742 27.76 4.57 -23.22
N ALA A 743 26.70 3.76 -23.35
CA ALA A 743 26.84 2.32 -23.49
C ALA A 743 27.49 1.90 -24.81
N LEU A 744 27.15 2.54 -25.93
CA LEU A 744 27.70 2.21 -27.25
C LEU A 744 29.15 2.68 -27.44
N ASN A 745 29.58 3.69 -26.69
CA ASN A 745 30.96 4.21 -26.73
C ASN A 745 31.87 3.59 -25.66
N SER A 746 31.45 2.50 -24.99
CA SER A 746 32.30 1.85 -23.98
C SER A 746 33.38 0.98 -24.63
N ASP A 747 34.61 1.01 -24.09
CA ASP A 747 35.75 0.25 -24.63
C ASP A 747 35.48 -1.26 -24.73
N LYS A 748 34.54 -1.78 -23.93
CA LYS A 748 34.15 -3.20 -23.88
C LYS A 748 33.15 -3.62 -24.96
N VAL A 749 32.55 -2.67 -25.68
CA VAL A 749 31.66 -2.93 -26.84
C VAL A 749 32.40 -3.67 -27.97
N THR A 750 33.72 -3.54 -28.04
CA THR A 750 34.57 -4.22 -29.04
C THR A 750 34.54 -5.76 -28.97
N ARG A 751 33.95 -6.39 -27.95
CA ARG A 751 33.99 -7.85 -27.76
C ARG A 751 32.88 -8.65 -28.46
N TRP A 752 31.73 -8.06 -28.80
CA TRP A 752 30.58 -8.84 -29.32
C TRP A 752 30.78 -9.44 -30.73
N GLN A 753 31.73 -8.93 -31.53
CA GLN A 753 31.98 -9.46 -32.89
C GLN A 753 33.45 -9.65 -33.29
N GLY A 754 34.43 -9.43 -32.41
CA GLY A 754 35.86 -9.55 -32.77
C GLY A 754 36.36 -8.50 -33.76
N ASP A 755 35.48 -7.88 -34.54
CA ASP A 755 35.71 -6.65 -35.28
C ASP A 755 35.40 -5.44 -34.41
N LYS A 756 36.27 -4.42 -34.47
CA LYS A 756 35.98 -3.09 -33.91
C LYS A 756 34.64 -2.65 -34.50
N VAL A 757 33.65 -2.37 -33.64
CA VAL A 757 32.53 -1.51 -34.02
C VAL A 757 33.13 -0.14 -34.36
N THR A 758 33.57 0.05 -35.59
CA THR A 758 33.93 1.37 -36.12
C THR A 758 32.62 2.05 -36.50
N GLY A 759 31.89 2.46 -35.47
CA GLY A 759 30.57 3.07 -35.58
C GLY A 759 30.54 4.36 -34.78
N THR A 760 31.09 5.42 -35.38
CA THR A 760 30.88 6.82 -35.01
C THR A 760 30.96 7.16 -33.52
N ASP A 761 32.18 7.37 -33.01
CA ASP A 761 32.43 8.62 -32.27
C ASP A 761 31.70 9.69 -33.08
N ASN A 762 30.74 10.45 -32.54
CA ASN A 762 30.35 11.81 -32.98
C ASN A 762 28.93 12.15 -32.53
N LEU A 763 28.81 12.71 -31.33
CA LEU A 763 27.77 13.70 -31.09
C LEU A 763 28.18 14.97 -31.84
N THR A 764 27.38 15.38 -32.83
CA THR A 764 27.57 16.69 -33.50
C THR A 764 26.90 17.74 -32.63
N LEU A 765 27.58 18.18 -31.56
CA LEU A 765 27.10 19.27 -30.72
C LEU A 765 27.30 20.65 -31.38
N SER A 766 27.96 20.75 -32.54
CA SER A 766 28.11 21.98 -33.33
C SER A 766 28.54 21.64 -34.78
N PRO A 767 28.22 22.45 -35.80
CA PRO A 767 28.85 22.33 -37.11
C PRO A 767 30.37 22.59 -36.97
N GLY A 768 31.19 21.55 -37.17
CA GLY A 768 32.65 21.71 -37.36
C GLY A 768 33.58 21.36 -36.18
N ARG A 769 33.10 20.90 -35.01
CA ARG A 769 33.98 20.34 -33.96
C ARG A 769 33.33 19.15 -33.25
N ARG A 770 33.95 17.98 -33.37
CA ARG A 770 33.52 16.70 -32.77
C ARG A 770 34.07 16.61 -31.34
N VAL A 771 33.21 16.38 -30.35
CA VAL A 771 33.56 16.27 -28.92
C VAL A 771 32.94 14.97 -28.39
N THR A 772 33.67 14.17 -27.64
CA THR A 772 33.14 12.94 -27.02
C THR A 772 32.14 13.27 -25.92
N LEU A 773 31.17 12.38 -25.65
CA LEU A 773 30.18 12.60 -24.58
C LEU A 773 30.85 12.79 -23.21
N SER A 774 31.95 12.08 -22.96
CA SER A 774 32.79 12.26 -21.76
C SER A 774 33.34 13.69 -21.65
N GLU A 775 33.90 14.23 -22.73
CA GLU A 775 34.36 15.63 -22.78
C GLU A 775 33.20 16.64 -22.66
N ALA A 776 31.99 16.28 -23.09
CA ALA A 776 30.81 17.13 -22.98
C ALA A 776 30.28 17.23 -21.53
N ILE A 777 30.54 16.24 -20.68
CA ILE A 777 30.07 16.18 -19.28
C ILE A 777 31.17 16.56 -18.28
N LYS A 778 32.43 16.26 -18.58
CA LYS A 778 33.55 16.47 -17.65
C LYS A 778 33.68 17.92 -17.21
N GLY A 779 33.68 18.15 -15.89
CA GLY A 779 33.77 19.47 -15.28
C GLY A 779 32.52 20.35 -15.45
N LYS A 780 31.39 19.75 -15.87
CA LYS A 780 30.12 20.46 -16.09
C LYS A 780 29.14 20.28 -14.94
N ARG A 781 28.26 21.26 -14.77
CA ARG A 781 27.09 21.19 -13.88
C ARG A 781 25.92 20.58 -14.66
N VAL A 782 25.42 19.44 -14.20
CA VAL A 782 24.41 18.64 -14.92
C VAL A 782 23.11 18.61 -14.12
N ALA A 783 21.98 19.00 -14.73
CA ALA A 783 20.65 18.78 -14.17
C ALA A 783 19.93 17.65 -14.90
N VAL A 784 19.47 16.64 -14.16
CA VAL A 784 18.62 15.56 -14.66
C VAL A 784 17.19 15.80 -14.21
N VAL A 785 16.24 15.81 -15.15
CA VAL A 785 14.83 16.06 -14.86
C VAL A 785 14.08 14.74 -14.84
N GLY A 786 13.59 14.33 -13.67
CA GLY A 786 12.88 13.06 -13.48
C GLY A 786 13.19 12.42 -12.14
N GLY A 787 12.48 11.33 -11.81
CA GLY A 787 12.70 10.59 -10.56
C GLY A 787 12.59 9.07 -10.67
N GLY A 788 12.51 8.52 -11.89
CA GLY A 788 12.56 7.07 -12.13
C GLY A 788 13.98 6.56 -12.34
N ASP A 789 14.15 5.25 -12.54
CA ASP A 789 15.47 4.61 -12.63
C ASP A 789 16.35 5.23 -13.72
N VAL A 790 15.79 5.59 -14.88
CA VAL A 790 16.54 6.27 -15.96
C VAL A 790 17.14 7.60 -15.48
N ALA A 791 16.45 8.35 -14.62
CA ALA A 791 16.95 9.60 -14.08
C ALA A 791 18.10 9.37 -13.09
N ILE A 792 17.95 8.38 -12.20
CA ILE A 792 18.98 8.00 -11.23
C ILE A 792 20.22 7.43 -11.95
N ASP A 793 20.02 6.56 -12.93
CA ASP A 793 21.10 6.01 -13.74
C ASP A 793 21.82 7.11 -14.54
N ALA A 794 21.09 8.06 -15.11
CA ALA A 794 21.68 9.18 -15.85
C ALA A 794 22.50 10.10 -14.94
N VAL A 795 22.00 10.47 -13.75
CA VAL A 795 22.70 11.39 -12.86
C VAL A 795 23.98 10.75 -12.29
N ARG A 796 23.91 9.48 -11.89
CA ARG A 796 25.06 8.72 -11.40
C ARG A 796 26.08 8.41 -12.49
N THR A 797 25.62 8.22 -13.74
CA THR A 797 26.48 8.12 -14.91
C THR A 797 27.18 9.44 -15.20
N ALA A 798 26.48 10.58 -15.13
CA ALA A 798 27.09 11.90 -15.33
C ALA A 798 28.19 12.18 -14.29
N ARG A 799 27.97 11.81 -13.02
CA ARG A 799 29.01 11.88 -11.97
C ARG A 799 30.25 11.06 -12.31
N ARG A 800 30.08 9.84 -12.84
CA ARG A 800 31.20 8.97 -13.27
C ARG A 800 31.95 9.49 -14.48
N LEU A 801 31.27 10.20 -15.38
CA LEU A 801 31.91 10.91 -16.50
C LEU A 801 32.65 12.20 -16.06
N GLY A 802 32.60 12.55 -14.77
CA GLY A 802 33.35 13.66 -14.19
C GLY A 802 32.59 14.98 -14.12
N ALA A 803 31.24 14.97 -14.11
CA ALA A 803 30.45 16.17 -13.81
C ALA A 803 30.88 16.79 -12.47
N SER A 804 31.10 18.11 -12.44
CA SER A 804 31.48 18.82 -11.21
C SER A 804 30.35 18.82 -10.19
N GLU A 805 29.12 19.02 -10.67
CA GLU A 805 27.88 18.97 -9.90
C GLU A 805 26.83 18.16 -10.67
N ALA A 806 26.00 17.42 -9.93
CA ALA A 806 24.87 16.72 -10.51
C ALA A 806 23.62 16.95 -9.67
N HIS A 807 22.55 17.36 -10.33
CA HIS A 807 21.29 17.74 -9.70
C HIS A 807 20.16 16.86 -10.24
N ILE A 808 19.26 16.43 -9.36
CA ILE A 808 17.97 15.85 -9.75
C ILE A 808 16.91 16.92 -9.54
N VAL A 809 16.13 17.20 -10.59
CA VAL A 809 14.97 18.09 -10.55
C VAL A 809 13.71 17.24 -10.63
N TYR A 810 12.97 17.17 -9.53
CA TYR A 810 11.76 16.35 -9.43
C TYR A 810 10.57 17.17 -8.97
N ARG A 811 9.47 17.07 -9.73
CA ARG A 811 8.25 17.85 -9.50
C ARG A 811 7.45 17.44 -8.26
N ARG A 812 7.81 16.34 -7.58
CA ARG A 812 7.15 15.83 -6.36
C ARG A 812 8.16 15.64 -5.23
N GLN A 813 7.74 15.02 -4.12
CA GLN A 813 8.60 14.73 -2.97
C GLN A 813 9.39 13.42 -3.14
N LEU A 814 10.33 13.16 -2.24
CA LEU A 814 11.20 11.99 -2.24
C LEU A 814 10.39 10.69 -2.21
N GLU A 815 9.34 10.64 -1.40
CA GLU A 815 8.50 9.44 -1.20
C GLU A 815 7.71 9.06 -2.46
N ASP A 816 7.54 10.01 -3.39
CA ASP A 816 6.86 9.80 -4.68
C ASP A 816 7.80 9.34 -5.80
N MET A 817 9.11 9.22 -5.55
CA MET A 817 10.08 8.83 -6.59
C MET A 817 9.88 7.37 -7.01
N PRO A 818 9.72 7.07 -8.33
CA PRO A 818 9.55 5.69 -8.78
C PRO A 818 10.80 4.82 -8.75
N ALA A 819 12.00 5.41 -8.66
CA ALA A 819 13.26 4.67 -8.68
C ALA A 819 13.43 3.80 -7.42
N HIS A 820 14.28 2.76 -7.52
CA HIS A 820 14.62 1.93 -6.36
C HIS A 820 15.27 2.74 -5.24
N LYS A 821 14.84 2.51 -4.00
CA LYS A 821 15.25 3.28 -2.83
C LYS A 821 16.76 3.23 -2.62
N GLU A 822 17.35 2.05 -2.78
CA GLU A 822 18.79 1.81 -2.66
C GLU A 822 19.59 2.62 -3.71
N GLU A 823 19.03 2.81 -4.90
CA GLU A 823 19.66 3.57 -5.97
C GLU A 823 19.56 5.09 -5.72
N ILE A 824 18.46 5.55 -5.11
CA ILE A 824 18.29 6.95 -4.67
C ILE A 824 19.28 7.26 -3.54
N GLU A 825 19.35 6.40 -2.53
CA GLU A 825 20.31 6.51 -1.42
C GLU A 825 21.76 6.51 -1.92
N ALA A 826 22.09 5.63 -2.88
CA ALA A 826 23.41 5.61 -3.50
C ALA A 826 23.71 6.90 -4.29
N ALA A 827 22.72 7.48 -4.98
CA ALA A 827 22.90 8.76 -5.68
C ALA A 827 23.17 9.91 -4.70
N GLU A 828 22.47 9.93 -3.56
CA GLU A 828 22.68 10.90 -2.48
C GLU A 828 24.08 10.77 -1.88
N GLN A 829 24.50 9.55 -1.54
CA GLN A 829 25.85 9.26 -1.03
C GLN A 829 26.96 9.65 -2.02
N GLU A 830 26.70 9.56 -3.33
CA GLU A 830 27.63 9.99 -4.40
C GLU A 830 27.66 11.52 -4.62
N GLY A 831 26.91 12.28 -3.81
CA GLY A 831 26.89 13.75 -3.79
C GLY A 831 25.91 14.38 -4.76
N THR A 832 24.84 13.68 -5.15
CA THR A 832 23.77 14.23 -5.99
C THR A 832 22.90 15.20 -5.18
N GLN A 833 22.61 16.37 -5.74
CA GLN A 833 21.74 17.36 -5.11
C GLN A 833 20.29 17.18 -5.59
N PHE A 834 19.35 16.96 -4.67
CA PHE A 834 17.93 16.78 -5.00
C PHE A 834 17.14 18.08 -4.83
N HIS A 835 16.40 18.45 -5.88
CA HIS A 835 15.45 19.56 -5.90
C HIS A 835 14.04 18.99 -6.03
N PHE A 836 13.34 18.88 -4.90
CA PHE A 836 11.95 18.43 -4.85
C PHE A 836 10.97 19.58 -5.08
N LEU A 837 9.74 19.24 -5.45
CA LEU A 837 8.70 20.22 -5.78
C LEU A 837 9.20 21.26 -6.80
N ALA A 838 9.97 20.78 -7.78
CA ALA A 838 10.66 21.60 -8.76
C ALA A 838 10.29 21.14 -10.17
N ASN A 839 9.66 22.03 -10.95
CA ASN A 839 9.26 21.73 -12.33
C ASN A 839 9.99 22.67 -13.31
N PRO A 840 10.73 22.15 -14.31
CA PRO A 840 11.34 22.99 -15.33
C PRO A 840 10.30 23.71 -16.19
N LEU A 841 10.52 25.01 -16.44
CA LEU A 841 9.67 25.81 -17.33
C LEU A 841 10.30 26.11 -18.67
N ARG A 842 11.61 26.40 -18.69
CA ARG A 842 12.37 26.77 -19.88
C ARG A 842 13.87 26.62 -19.64
N VAL A 843 14.60 26.40 -20.72
CA VAL A 843 16.06 26.31 -20.74
C VAL A 843 16.62 27.59 -21.35
N LEU A 844 17.49 28.29 -20.62
CA LEU A 844 18.10 29.56 -21.05
C LEU A 844 19.55 29.37 -21.50
N GLY A 845 20.01 30.32 -22.31
CA GLY A 845 21.33 30.34 -22.92
C GLY A 845 21.25 30.77 -24.40
N GLY A 846 22.41 31.05 -25.01
CA GLY A 846 22.52 31.30 -26.45
C GLY A 846 22.25 30.03 -27.25
N ASP A 847 23.25 29.53 -27.98
CA ASP A 847 23.15 28.22 -28.64
C ASP A 847 23.30 27.05 -27.66
N ARG A 848 23.98 27.28 -26.53
CA ARG A 848 24.24 26.30 -25.47
C ARG A 848 23.49 26.65 -24.20
N VAL A 849 23.09 25.61 -23.45
CA VAL A 849 22.49 25.75 -22.11
C VAL A 849 23.45 26.49 -21.16
N CYS A 850 22.89 27.42 -20.38
CA CYS A 850 23.60 28.09 -19.27
C CYS A 850 22.80 28.04 -17.96
N GLU A 851 21.47 28.05 -18.05
CA GLU A 851 20.58 28.07 -16.89
C GLU A 851 19.30 27.27 -17.18
N LEU A 852 18.77 26.62 -16.14
CA LEU A 852 17.46 25.98 -16.13
C LEU A 852 16.52 26.80 -15.26
N VAL A 853 15.44 27.34 -15.84
CA VAL A 853 14.41 28.02 -15.05
C VAL A 853 13.45 26.99 -14.50
N ILE A 854 13.25 27.04 -13.19
CA ILE A 854 12.44 26.12 -12.43
C ILE A 854 11.32 26.91 -11.75
N GLN A 855 10.12 26.33 -11.76
CA GLN A 855 8.99 26.83 -10.99
C GLN A 855 8.77 25.95 -9.77
N ARG A 856 8.65 26.59 -8.60
CA ARG A 856 8.30 25.89 -7.36
C ARG A 856 6.90 25.31 -7.48
N GLN A 857 6.75 24.08 -7.01
CA GLN A 857 5.48 23.37 -6.97
C GLN A 857 4.97 23.29 -5.52
N LYS A 858 3.66 23.14 -5.39
CA LYS A 858 2.99 22.68 -4.18
C LYS A 858 2.20 21.42 -4.51
N LEU A 859 1.91 20.60 -3.52
CA LEU A 859 1.08 19.42 -3.72
C LEU A 859 -0.39 19.80 -3.68
N GLY A 860 -1.13 19.47 -4.74
CA GLY A 860 -2.58 19.60 -4.83
C GLY A 860 -3.31 18.29 -4.52
N GLU A 861 -4.41 18.07 -5.25
CA GLU A 861 -5.26 16.88 -5.15
C GLU A 861 -4.54 15.59 -5.57
N PHE A 862 -5.05 14.44 -5.13
CA PHE A 862 -4.55 13.12 -5.52
C PHE A 862 -4.90 12.79 -6.98
N ASP A 863 -4.00 12.14 -7.70
CA ASP A 863 -4.27 11.50 -8.98
C ASP A 863 -4.84 10.08 -8.80
N SER A 864 -5.25 9.43 -9.89
CA SER A 864 -5.82 8.09 -9.85
C SER A 864 -4.87 7.00 -9.37
N SER A 865 -3.55 7.29 -9.31
CA SER A 865 -2.54 6.39 -8.75
C SER A 865 -2.33 6.58 -7.25
N GLY A 866 -3.03 7.54 -6.63
CA GLY A 866 -2.90 7.86 -5.22
C GLY A 866 -1.74 8.79 -4.88
N ARG A 867 -1.14 9.44 -5.87
CA ARG A 867 -0.07 10.43 -5.66
C ARG A 867 -0.61 11.84 -5.78
N ARG A 868 -0.09 12.79 -5.00
CA ARG A 868 -0.52 14.19 -5.14
C ARG A 868 -0.06 14.79 -6.47
N ARG A 869 -0.93 15.59 -7.07
CA ARG A 869 -0.64 16.33 -8.31
C ARG A 869 0.24 17.52 -7.95
N PRO A 870 1.40 17.68 -8.59
CA PRO A 870 2.18 18.90 -8.43
C PRO A 870 1.42 20.04 -9.11
N MET A 871 1.28 21.16 -8.40
CA MET A 871 0.66 22.38 -8.88
C MET A 871 1.68 23.53 -8.82
N PRO A 872 1.71 24.41 -9.83
CA PRO A 872 2.61 25.54 -9.85
C PRO A 872 2.29 26.52 -8.71
N VAL A 873 3.32 27.06 -8.06
CA VAL A 873 3.22 28.24 -7.21
C VAL A 873 3.39 29.46 -8.12
N GLU A 874 2.31 30.22 -8.33
CA GLU A 874 2.33 31.37 -9.23
C GLU A 874 3.35 32.43 -8.76
N GLY A 875 4.19 32.89 -9.68
CA GLY A 875 5.21 33.91 -9.42
C GLY A 875 6.49 33.42 -8.72
N ASP A 876 6.58 32.15 -8.34
CA ASP A 876 7.76 31.58 -7.65
C ASP A 876 8.63 30.78 -8.65
N GLU A 877 9.50 31.53 -9.35
CA GLU A 877 10.50 31.00 -10.27
C GLU A 877 11.92 31.25 -9.73
N TYR A 878 12.80 30.27 -9.89
CA TYR A 878 14.23 30.43 -9.63
C TYR A 878 15.06 29.77 -10.73
N THR A 879 16.31 30.18 -10.87
CA THR A 879 17.25 29.62 -11.84
C THR A 879 18.23 28.66 -11.17
N LEU A 880 18.56 27.60 -11.89
CA LEU A 880 19.65 26.70 -11.56
C LEU A 880 20.71 26.80 -12.66
N ASP A 881 21.90 27.24 -12.31
CA ASP A 881 22.99 27.41 -13.28
C ASP A 881 23.56 26.05 -13.68
N VAL A 882 23.36 25.67 -14.95
CA VAL A 882 23.75 24.35 -15.46
C VAL A 882 24.29 24.43 -16.88
N ASP A 883 25.25 23.57 -17.19
CA ASP A 883 25.83 23.46 -18.53
C ASP A 883 25.11 22.41 -19.40
N VAL A 884 24.46 21.43 -18.75
CA VAL A 884 23.82 20.28 -19.39
C VAL A 884 22.50 19.96 -18.69
N VAL A 885 21.45 19.70 -19.47
CA VAL A 885 20.14 19.26 -18.98
C VAL A 885 19.81 17.91 -19.58
N ILE A 886 19.43 16.94 -18.74
CA ILE A 886 19.09 15.58 -19.15
C ILE A 886 17.63 15.28 -18.81
N PRO A 887 16.69 15.43 -19.76
CA PRO A 887 15.31 15.02 -19.56
C PRO A 887 15.16 13.50 -19.46
N ALA A 888 14.72 13.01 -18.30
CA ALA A 888 14.50 11.59 -18.00
C ALA A 888 13.08 11.36 -17.44
N ILE A 889 12.07 11.92 -18.12
CA ILE A 889 10.67 11.95 -17.67
C ILE A 889 9.81 10.79 -18.19
N GLY A 890 10.44 9.73 -18.72
CA GLY A 890 9.78 8.51 -19.18
C GLY A 890 10.12 8.13 -20.61
N GLN A 891 9.64 6.95 -21.00
CA GLN A 891 9.93 6.32 -22.28
C GLN A 891 8.65 6.09 -23.09
N ALA A 892 8.82 5.80 -24.39
CA ALA A 892 7.75 5.48 -25.32
C ALA A 892 8.23 4.46 -26.37
N THR A 893 7.27 3.70 -26.90
CA THR A 893 7.48 2.79 -28.04
C THR A 893 7.61 3.60 -29.34
N ASP A 894 8.53 3.20 -30.21
CA ASP A 894 8.66 3.78 -31.54
C ASP A 894 7.65 3.12 -32.50
N ILE A 895 6.57 3.84 -32.77
CA ILE A 895 5.49 3.43 -33.69
C ILE A 895 5.51 4.20 -35.02
N SER A 896 6.58 4.97 -35.28
CA SER A 896 6.67 5.85 -36.47
C SER A 896 6.69 5.11 -37.81
N TRP A 897 7.01 3.81 -37.79
CA TRP A 897 7.02 2.94 -38.95
C TRP A 897 5.63 2.41 -39.35
N LEU A 898 4.61 2.57 -38.50
CA LEU A 898 3.24 2.20 -38.84
C LEU A 898 2.66 3.20 -39.84
N PRO A 899 2.10 2.75 -40.98
CA PRO A 899 1.50 3.65 -41.96
C PRO A 899 0.31 4.39 -41.33
N ALA A 900 0.25 5.71 -41.50
CA ALA A 900 -0.92 6.49 -41.16
C ALA A 900 -2.10 6.04 -42.04
N GLY A 901 -3.21 5.66 -41.41
CA GLY A 901 -4.41 5.22 -42.13
C GLY A 901 -4.87 6.28 -43.14
N GLY A 902 -4.77 6.00 -44.44
CA GLY A 902 -5.32 6.86 -45.49
C GLY A 902 -6.85 6.78 -45.52
N ASN A 903 -7.51 7.89 -45.88
CA ASN A 903 -8.96 7.97 -46.12
C ASN A 903 -9.87 7.38 -45.01
N GLY A 904 -9.51 7.55 -43.73
CA GLY A 904 -10.32 7.08 -42.62
C GLY A 904 -10.30 5.55 -42.40
N ALA A 905 -9.37 4.81 -43.04
CA ALA A 905 -9.12 3.41 -42.75
C ALA A 905 -8.24 3.27 -41.49
N GLU A 906 -8.51 2.26 -40.66
CA GLU A 906 -7.70 1.97 -39.46
C GLU A 906 -6.30 1.44 -39.83
N PRO A 907 -5.26 1.74 -39.03
CA PRO A 907 -3.93 1.18 -39.22
C PRO A 907 -3.96 -0.36 -39.06
N PRO A 908 -3.11 -1.10 -39.79
CA PRO A 908 -3.12 -2.57 -39.79
C PRO A 908 -2.81 -3.19 -38.42
N ILE A 909 -2.09 -2.47 -37.55
CA ILE A 909 -1.86 -2.82 -36.15
C ILE A 909 -2.39 -1.67 -35.29
N GLN A 910 -3.36 -1.98 -34.42
CA GLN A 910 -3.90 -0.99 -33.49
C GLN A 910 -2.91 -0.69 -32.34
N VAL A 911 -2.93 0.56 -31.90
CA VAL A 911 -2.13 1.06 -30.77
C VAL A 911 -3.03 1.72 -29.74
N THR A 912 -2.67 1.58 -28.47
CA THR A 912 -3.37 2.20 -27.36
C THR A 912 -3.15 3.71 -27.35
N ARG A 913 -3.92 4.45 -26.54
CA ARG A 913 -3.73 5.90 -26.33
C ARG A 913 -2.34 6.25 -25.79
N SER A 914 -1.67 5.32 -25.13
CA SER A 914 -0.29 5.48 -24.63
C SER A 914 0.79 5.24 -25.68
N GLY A 915 0.42 4.85 -26.90
CA GLY A 915 1.36 4.54 -27.98
C GLY A 915 2.03 3.17 -27.84
N THR A 916 1.44 2.24 -27.09
CA THR A 916 1.84 0.82 -27.04
C THR A 916 0.95 -0.02 -27.95
N PHE A 917 1.37 -1.24 -28.32
CA PHE A 917 0.53 -2.13 -29.13
C PHE A 917 -0.70 -2.57 -28.36
N ASP A 918 -1.85 -2.53 -29.01
CA ASP A 918 -3.07 -3.13 -28.49
C ASP A 918 -3.07 -4.63 -28.79
N ILE A 919 -3.30 -5.45 -27.76
CA ILE A 919 -3.24 -6.92 -27.85
C ILE A 919 -4.48 -7.54 -27.23
N GLN A 920 -4.86 -8.72 -27.72
CA GLN A 920 -5.86 -9.56 -27.07
C GLN A 920 -5.18 -10.55 -26.08
N GLU A 921 -5.97 -11.42 -25.43
CA GLU A 921 -5.49 -12.30 -24.35
C GLU A 921 -4.34 -13.24 -24.76
N ALA A 922 -4.26 -13.61 -26.03
CA ALA A 922 -3.21 -14.47 -26.58
C ALA A 922 -2.03 -13.69 -27.18
N PHE A 923 -1.81 -12.44 -26.78
CA PHE A 923 -0.71 -11.58 -27.26
C PHE A 923 -0.76 -11.27 -28.77
N ASN A 924 -1.88 -11.58 -29.42
CA ASN A 924 -2.12 -11.32 -30.83
C ASN A 924 -2.50 -9.85 -31.05
N THR A 925 -1.91 -9.27 -32.09
CA THR A 925 -2.30 -7.94 -32.58
C THR A 925 -3.52 -8.03 -33.50
N THR A 926 -4.02 -6.90 -34.00
CA THR A 926 -5.07 -6.88 -35.03
C THR A 926 -4.63 -7.45 -36.37
N ARG A 927 -3.32 -7.63 -36.60
CA ARG A 927 -2.79 -8.22 -37.84
C ARG A 927 -2.53 -9.73 -37.66
N PRO A 928 -3.19 -10.60 -38.46
CA PRO A 928 -2.95 -12.04 -38.42
C PRO A 928 -1.48 -12.44 -38.59
N GLY A 929 -1.03 -13.40 -37.80
CA GLY A 929 0.37 -13.87 -37.77
C GLY A 929 1.34 -12.94 -37.04
N VAL A 930 0.88 -11.81 -36.47
CA VAL A 930 1.71 -10.84 -35.75
C VAL A 930 1.30 -10.75 -34.28
N PHE A 931 2.26 -11.07 -33.40
CA PHE A 931 2.14 -10.99 -31.95
C PHE A 931 2.97 -9.83 -31.42
N ALA A 932 2.66 -9.32 -30.23
CA ALA A 932 3.45 -8.28 -29.56
C ALA A 932 3.71 -8.62 -28.10
N ALA A 933 4.90 -8.27 -27.59
CA ALA A 933 5.30 -8.60 -26.21
C ALA A 933 6.29 -7.58 -25.61
N GLY A 934 6.53 -7.71 -24.31
CA GLY A 934 7.41 -6.85 -23.53
C GLY A 934 6.93 -5.40 -23.45
N ASP A 935 7.87 -4.47 -23.30
CA ASP A 935 7.58 -3.06 -23.03
C ASP A 935 6.84 -2.33 -24.15
N ALA A 936 6.83 -2.90 -25.35
CA ALA A 936 6.04 -2.37 -26.46
C ALA A 936 4.52 -2.55 -26.26
N VAL A 937 4.13 -3.42 -25.33
CA VAL A 937 2.74 -3.70 -24.92
C VAL A 937 2.44 -3.08 -23.56
N SER A 938 3.24 -3.42 -22.54
CA SER A 938 3.00 -2.99 -21.16
C SER A 938 3.44 -1.57 -20.84
N GLY A 939 4.22 -0.94 -21.72
CA GLY A 939 5.07 0.19 -21.35
C GLY A 939 6.33 -0.28 -20.61
N PRO A 940 7.18 0.66 -20.16
CA PRO A 940 8.45 0.35 -19.49
C PRO A 940 8.29 -0.65 -18.36
N ALA A 941 9.02 -1.76 -18.44
CA ALA A 941 8.92 -2.87 -17.50
C ALA A 941 10.30 -3.30 -17.00
N THR A 942 10.31 -4.06 -15.91
CA THR A 942 11.55 -4.65 -15.39
C THR A 942 11.94 -5.87 -16.23
N VAL A 943 13.23 -6.24 -16.21
CA VAL A 943 13.75 -7.39 -16.98
C VAL A 943 12.91 -8.66 -16.73
N ILE A 944 12.56 -8.95 -15.48
CA ILE A 944 11.82 -10.16 -15.12
C ILE A 944 10.35 -10.13 -15.59
N GLN A 945 9.72 -8.96 -15.68
CA GLN A 945 8.39 -8.82 -16.28
C GLN A 945 8.44 -9.05 -17.79
N ALA A 946 9.45 -8.50 -18.47
CA ALA A 946 9.66 -8.72 -19.89
C ALA A 946 9.95 -10.21 -20.20
N VAL A 947 10.72 -10.90 -19.35
CA VAL A 947 10.93 -12.36 -19.42
C VAL A 947 9.59 -13.12 -19.28
N ALA A 948 8.73 -12.71 -18.36
CA ALA A 948 7.40 -13.33 -18.20
C ALA A 948 6.56 -13.20 -19.49
N HIS A 949 6.52 -12.00 -20.09
CA HIS A 949 5.88 -11.79 -21.38
C HIS A 949 6.51 -12.64 -22.50
N GLY A 950 7.84 -12.73 -22.55
CA GLY A 950 8.57 -13.54 -23.53
C GLY A 950 8.22 -15.03 -23.45
N ASN A 951 8.06 -15.57 -22.23
CA ASN A 951 7.61 -16.96 -22.03
C ASN A 951 6.17 -17.18 -22.52
N LEU A 952 5.26 -16.25 -22.21
CA LEU A 952 3.84 -16.36 -22.57
C LEU A 952 3.61 -16.22 -24.07
N VAL A 953 4.24 -15.24 -24.73
CA VAL A 953 4.09 -15.03 -26.17
C VAL A 953 4.67 -16.22 -26.97
N ALA A 954 5.74 -16.85 -26.49
CA ALA A 954 6.27 -18.07 -27.11
C ALA A 954 5.28 -19.24 -27.04
N VAL A 955 4.53 -19.36 -25.94
CA VAL A 955 3.46 -20.36 -25.82
C VAL A 955 2.31 -20.04 -26.76
N ALA A 956 1.89 -18.77 -26.83
CA ALA A 956 0.81 -18.34 -27.73
C ALA A 956 1.14 -18.63 -29.21
N VAL A 957 2.36 -18.30 -29.63
CA VAL A 957 2.84 -18.58 -31.00
C VAL A 957 2.89 -20.09 -31.27
N ASP A 958 3.43 -20.88 -30.35
CA ASP A 958 3.48 -22.35 -30.51
C ASP A 958 2.08 -22.98 -30.59
N GLN A 959 1.12 -22.51 -29.77
CA GLN A 959 -0.27 -22.97 -29.82
C GLN A 959 -0.93 -22.65 -31.16
N TRP A 960 -0.74 -21.43 -31.67
CA TRP A 960 -1.32 -21.00 -32.95
C TRP A 960 -0.72 -21.75 -34.15
N LEU A 961 0.60 -21.97 -34.16
CA LEU A 961 1.26 -22.72 -35.23
C LEU A 961 0.86 -24.21 -35.22
N LYS A 962 0.66 -24.82 -34.05
CA LYS A 962 0.20 -26.21 -33.93
C LYS A 962 -1.17 -26.48 -34.52
N VAL A 963 -2.06 -25.48 -34.55
CA VAL A 963 -3.39 -25.59 -35.18
C VAL A 963 -3.40 -25.13 -36.65
N GLY A 964 -2.22 -24.99 -37.26
CA GLY A 964 -2.06 -24.67 -38.68
C GLY A 964 -2.09 -23.17 -39.02
N GLY A 965 -2.06 -22.28 -38.03
CA GLY A 965 -1.94 -20.85 -38.26
C GLY A 965 -3.13 -20.22 -39.00
N SER A 966 -4.33 -20.76 -38.80
CA SER A 966 -5.56 -20.31 -39.46
C SER A 966 -5.89 -18.85 -39.11
N VAL A 967 -6.16 -18.04 -40.14
CA VAL A 967 -6.66 -16.65 -39.99
C VAL A 967 -8.09 -16.64 -39.46
N ALA A 968 -8.89 -17.67 -39.75
CA ALA A 968 -10.27 -17.77 -39.29
C ALA A 968 -10.36 -17.93 -37.76
N ASP A 969 -9.32 -18.49 -37.15
CA ASP A 969 -9.22 -18.71 -35.69
C ASP A 969 -8.41 -17.60 -34.98
N TRP A 970 -8.04 -16.54 -35.71
CA TRP A 970 -7.29 -15.42 -35.15
C TRP A 970 -8.14 -14.60 -34.17
N GLY A 971 -7.67 -14.46 -32.93
CA GLY A 971 -8.37 -13.80 -31.84
C GLY A 971 -9.27 -14.71 -31.01
N ALA A 972 -9.39 -15.99 -31.37
CA ALA A 972 -10.10 -17.01 -30.59
C ALA A 972 -9.14 -17.93 -29.80
N GLN A 973 -7.83 -17.62 -29.78
CA GLN A 973 -6.86 -18.45 -29.10
C GLN A 973 -7.02 -18.39 -27.58
N PRO A 974 -6.78 -19.50 -26.86
CA PRO A 974 -6.84 -19.50 -25.41
C PRO A 974 -5.71 -18.65 -24.81
N LYS A 975 -5.98 -18.06 -23.64
CA LYS A 975 -4.95 -17.39 -22.83
C LYS A 975 -3.77 -18.34 -22.57
N PRO A 976 -2.52 -17.96 -22.92
CA PRO A 976 -1.37 -18.82 -22.73
C PRO A 976 -1.04 -18.99 -21.24
N SER A 977 -0.58 -20.18 -20.86
CA SER A 977 -0.07 -20.46 -19.51
C SER A 977 1.30 -21.13 -19.59
N TYR A 978 2.25 -20.63 -18.79
CA TYR A 978 3.60 -21.17 -18.73
C TYR A 978 3.77 -22.01 -17.47
N VAL A 979 3.62 -23.33 -17.63
CA VAL A 979 3.68 -24.31 -16.54
C VAL A 979 5.03 -25.02 -16.55
N THR A 980 5.61 -25.19 -15.36
CA THR A 980 6.85 -25.94 -15.13
C THR A 980 6.58 -27.08 -14.17
N LYS A 981 7.32 -28.19 -14.30
CA LYS A 981 7.23 -29.29 -13.34
C LYS A 981 7.72 -28.82 -11.98
N ARG A 982 6.96 -29.09 -10.91
CA ARG A 982 7.40 -28.81 -9.53
C ARG A 982 8.67 -29.63 -9.23
N PRO A 983 9.75 -29.00 -8.74
CA PRO A 983 10.92 -29.72 -8.27
C PRO A 983 10.71 -30.22 -6.83
N ASP A 984 10.85 -31.53 -6.62
CA ASP A 984 10.78 -32.14 -5.28
C ASP A 984 12.20 -32.34 -4.73
N ILE A 985 12.68 -31.33 -4.01
CA ILE A 985 14.04 -31.30 -3.44
C ILE A 985 14.00 -31.79 -2.00
N ILE A 986 14.85 -32.79 -1.68
CA ILE A 986 15.08 -33.25 -0.30
C ILE A 986 15.42 -32.04 0.57
N GLN A 987 14.70 -31.89 1.68
CA GLN A 987 14.94 -30.79 2.61
C GLN A 987 15.88 -31.26 3.72
N LEU A 988 17.05 -30.64 3.79
CA LEU A 988 17.94 -30.70 4.95
C LEU A 988 17.64 -29.50 5.86
N TYR A 989 17.48 -29.73 7.16
CA TYR A 989 17.24 -28.66 8.13
C TYR A 989 17.94 -28.95 9.46
N ASN A 990 18.41 -27.89 10.13
CA ASN A 990 18.92 -27.94 11.50
C ASN A 990 18.31 -26.74 12.25
N LEU A 991 17.51 -26.98 13.29
CA LEU A 991 16.75 -25.94 13.98
C LEU A 991 17.62 -24.90 14.70
N ASP A 992 18.81 -25.30 15.17
CA ASP A 992 19.72 -24.40 15.89
C ASP A 992 20.33 -23.37 14.94
N ASP A 993 20.64 -23.76 13.69
CA ASP A 993 21.10 -22.86 12.62
C ASP A 993 20.05 -21.77 12.31
N TYR A 994 18.74 -22.08 12.39
CA TYR A 994 17.69 -21.10 12.06
C TYR A 994 17.52 -20.00 13.11
N ALA A 995 17.77 -20.31 14.39
CA ALA A 995 17.46 -19.44 15.51
C ALA A 995 18.40 -18.22 15.62
N THR A 996 19.61 -18.32 15.10
CA THR A 996 20.67 -17.29 15.24
C THR A 996 21.05 -16.62 13.91
N ALA A 997 20.42 -17.01 12.80
CA ALA A 997 20.79 -16.54 11.47
C ALA A 997 20.13 -15.18 11.12
N HIS A 998 20.97 -14.18 10.88
CA HIS A 998 20.59 -12.82 10.45
C HIS A 998 20.89 -12.60 8.96
N ARG A 999 20.25 -11.59 8.35
CA ARG A 999 20.50 -11.23 6.96
C ARG A 999 21.92 -10.63 6.83
N PRO A 1000 22.79 -11.18 5.96
CA PRO A 1000 24.09 -10.60 5.71
C PRO A 1000 23.95 -9.26 4.97
N PRO A 1001 24.75 -8.23 5.32
CA PRO A 1001 24.75 -6.97 4.58
C PRO A 1001 25.20 -7.20 3.14
N THR A 1002 24.65 -6.41 2.21
CA THR A 1002 25.07 -6.42 0.81
C THR A 1002 26.52 -5.96 0.70
N PRO A 1003 27.44 -6.77 0.13
CA PRO A 1003 28.80 -6.34 -0.10
C PRO A 1003 28.83 -5.28 -1.20
N GLU A 1004 29.45 -4.13 -0.96
CA GLU A 1004 29.53 -3.05 -1.94
C GLU A 1004 30.88 -2.33 -1.87
N ARG A 1005 31.30 -1.71 -2.98
CA ARG A 1005 32.50 -0.85 -3.02
C ARG A 1005 32.29 0.39 -2.14
N THR A 1006 33.34 1.04 -1.66
CA THR A 1006 33.19 2.30 -0.91
C THR A 1006 32.74 3.44 -1.83
N VAL A 1007 32.08 4.47 -1.30
CA VAL A 1007 31.64 5.65 -2.09
C VAL A 1007 32.81 6.28 -2.87
N ALA A 1008 33.99 6.39 -2.26
CA ALA A 1008 35.18 6.92 -2.90
C ALA A 1008 35.65 6.08 -4.10
N GLU A 1009 35.47 4.77 -4.06
CA GLU A 1009 35.81 3.86 -5.17
C GLU A 1009 34.75 3.86 -6.27
N ARG A 1010 33.47 4.10 -5.93
CA ARG A 1010 32.36 4.12 -6.90
C ARG A 1010 32.45 5.33 -7.85
N ILE A 1011 33.03 6.43 -7.40
CA ILE A 1011 33.12 7.68 -8.15
C ILE A 1011 34.29 7.61 -9.14
N GLY A 1012 34.01 7.81 -10.43
CA GLY A 1012 35.03 7.96 -11.48
C GLY A 1012 35.34 6.71 -12.31
N ASP A 1013 34.64 5.60 -12.08
CA ASP A 1013 34.69 4.45 -12.97
C ASP A 1013 33.32 3.75 -13.12
N PHE A 1014 33.25 2.80 -14.06
CA PHE A 1014 32.07 2.00 -14.35
C PHE A 1014 32.21 0.54 -13.87
N ARG A 1015 33.12 0.26 -12.93
CA ARG A 1015 33.20 -1.08 -12.32
C ARG A 1015 31.99 -1.30 -11.44
N GLU A 1016 31.57 -2.56 -11.34
CA GLU A 1016 30.38 -2.97 -10.61
C GLU A 1016 30.40 -2.44 -9.16
N VAL A 1017 29.28 -1.85 -8.71
CA VAL A 1017 29.19 -1.23 -7.37
C VAL A 1017 28.85 -2.26 -6.30
N GLU A 1018 27.77 -3.00 -6.55
CA GLU A 1018 27.32 -4.09 -5.71
C GLU A 1018 28.13 -5.34 -6.02
N LEU A 1019 28.60 -6.05 -5.00
CA LEU A 1019 29.40 -7.26 -5.11
C LEU A 1019 28.59 -8.49 -4.68
N GLY A 1020 29.01 -9.67 -5.14
CA GLY A 1020 28.37 -10.94 -4.78
C GLY A 1020 28.75 -11.42 -3.37
N TYR A 1021 27.92 -12.27 -2.78
CA TYR A 1021 28.28 -13.00 -1.57
C TYR A 1021 29.41 -14.01 -1.84
N ASP A 1022 30.20 -14.31 -0.82
CA ASP A 1022 31.01 -15.53 -0.82
C ASP A 1022 30.13 -16.78 -0.62
N GLU A 1023 30.73 -17.96 -0.83
CA GLU A 1023 30.01 -19.23 -0.78
C GLU A 1023 29.38 -19.50 0.59
N GLN A 1024 30.12 -19.26 1.67
CA GLN A 1024 29.63 -19.50 3.02
C GLN A 1024 28.40 -18.61 3.30
N THR A 1025 28.52 -17.31 3.02
CA THR A 1025 27.45 -16.33 3.23
C THR A 1025 26.22 -16.67 2.40
N ALA A 1026 26.38 -17.04 1.12
CA ALA A 1026 25.26 -17.40 0.26
C ALA A 1026 24.54 -18.67 0.74
N ARG A 1027 25.27 -19.66 1.26
CA ARG A 1027 24.70 -20.89 1.81
C ARG A 1027 23.94 -20.64 3.11
N GLU A 1028 24.54 -19.91 4.05
CA GLU A 1028 23.89 -19.56 5.33
C GLU A 1028 22.62 -18.72 5.10
N GLU A 1029 22.67 -17.77 4.16
CA GLU A 1029 21.49 -16.99 3.80
C GLU A 1029 20.39 -17.85 3.14
N ALA A 1030 20.78 -18.82 2.30
CA ALA A 1030 19.82 -19.76 1.71
C ALA A 1030 19.16 -20.68 2.75
N LYS A 1031 19.90 -21.08 3.80
CA LYS A 1031 19.36 -21.90 4.90
C LYS A 1031 18.24 -21.18 5.65
N ARG A 1032 18.22 -19.85 5.75
CA ARG A 1032 17.16 -19.09 6.44
C ARG A 1032 15.76 -19.25 5.82
N CYS A 1033 15.67 -19.79 4.60
CA CYS A 1033 14.40 -19.98 3.89
C CYS A 1033 13.43 -20.90 4.65
N LEU A 1034 12.24 -20.39 4.97
CA LEU A 1034 11.21 -21.12 5.73
C LEU A 1034 10.51 -22.25 4.94
N ARG A 1035 10.82 -22.44 3.66
CA ARG A 1035 10.18 -23.44 2.78
C ARG A 1035 8.65 -23.44 2.87
N CYS A 1036 8.04 -22.26 2.76
CA CYS A 1036 6.57 -22.08 2.83
C CYS A 1036 5.81 -22.89 1.75
N ASP A 1037 6.51 -23.23 0.66
CA ASP A 1037 6.01 -24.16 -0.37
C ASP A 1037 5.62 -25.52 0.21
N LEU A 1038 6.30 -25.99 1.25
CA LEU A 1038 6.03 -27.29 1.86
C LEU A 1038 4.79 -27.27 2.76
N GLU A 1039 4.57 -26.19 3.53
CA GLU A 1039 3.32 -26.00 4.28
C GLU A 1039 2.12 -25.99 3.33
N TRP A 1040 2.27 -25.36 2.16
CA TRP A 1040 1.21 -25.36 1.15
C TRP A 1040 0.93 -26.77 0.62
N LEU A 1041 1.95 -27.62 0.43
CA LEU A 1041 1.73 -29.02 0.03
C LEU A 1041 0.94 -29.80 1.07
N ASP A 1042 1.28 -29.62 2.35
CA ASP A 1042 0.57 -30.25 3.46
C ASP A 1042 -0.90 -29.79 3.49
N LEU A 1043 -1.13 -28.48 3.32
CA LEU A 1043 -2.48 -27.89 3.23
C LEU A 1043 -3.30 -28.48 2.08
N MET A 1044 -2.69 -28.59 0.90
CA MET A 1044 -3.33 -29.10 -0.31
C MET A 1044 -3.41 -30.63 -0.35
N LYS A 1045 -2.85 -31.33 0.66
CA LYS A 1045 -2.76 -32.79 0.73
C LYS A 1045 -2.04 -33.39 -0.49
N ILE A 1046 -1.04 -32.69 -1.00
CA ILE A 1046 -0.20 -33.14 -2.11
C ILE A 1046 1.10 -33.72 -1.50
N PRO A 1047 1.56 -34.90 -1.92
CA PRO A 1047 2.82 -35.46 -1.43
C PRO A 1047 3.99 -34.48 -1.61
N GLY A 1048 4.73 -34.24 -0.52
CA GLY A 1048 5.93 -33.42 -0.49
C GLY A 1048 7.23 -34.23 -0.56
N PRO A 1049 8.37 -33.57 -0.74
CA PRO A 1049 9.68 -34.20 -0.70
C PRO A 1049 10.02 -34.74 0.71
N THR A 1050 10.94 -35.71 0.76
CA THR A 1050 11.51 -36.22 2.02
C THR A 1050 12.20 -35.10 2.80
N ARG A 1051 11.93 -35.04 4.11
CA ARG A 1051 12.58 -34.11 5.05
C ARG A 1051 13.55 -34.89 5.94
N VAL A 1052 14.80 -34.44 6.03
CA VAL A 1052 15.88 -35.09 6.78
C VAL A 1052 16.50 -34.04 7.69
N GLU A 1053 16.60 -34.33 8.99
CA GLU A 1053 17.32 -33.49 9.95
C GLU A 1053 18.82 -33.63 9.68
N ALA A 1054 19.51 -32.51 9.50
CA ALA A 1054 20.94 -32.49 9.23
C ALA A 1054 21.72 -32.66 10.55
N GLU A 1055 22.78 -33.46 10.53
CA GLU A 1055 23.71 -33.64 11.66
C GLU A 1055 24.48 -32.38 12.02
#